data_AF-A0A3D0G8R1-F1
#
_entry.id   AF-A0A3D0G8R1-F1
#
_cell.length_a   1.000
_cell.length_b   1.000
_cell.length_c   1.000
_cell.angle_alpha   90.00
_cell.angle_beta   90.00
_cell.angle_gamma   90.00
#
_symmetry.space_group_name_H-M   'P 1'
#
loop_
_entity.id
_entity.type
_entity.pdbx_description
1 polymer ?
#
loop_
_entity_poly.entity_id
_entity_poly.type
_entity_poly.pdbx_seq_one_letter_code
_entity_poly.pdbx_strand_id
1 'polypeptide(L)'
;MRLSKIILVPGIFIVAALIAIFAAWASVGVIERVTKTTVERQLVVQGEDWAHVAVDGLQVILDGIAPTETDRFQALTIAGGEVDSSRVIDRMVVPSSQEVAPPRFSIEILRNDAGISMIGLIPAATDREALTQRVSRIIVSRRVADLLETADYPVPDGWDAALDFAVYALEELPRSKISMSSERVEVEAIADSEAQKDEWEQDLARRAPTGLRVALNISAPRPVVTPFTARFVIDETGARFDACTAGTEIGRTKIVGAGIAAGVKGRPNCVIGLGVPSADWPDAVALGVNALREMGSGTITYADADVTLVADASVEQRAFDRVVGELEADLPEVFSLHATRTAREDGDGEGAQEFTATLSPEGNVQLRGRLTNEQQRAITESVARARFGMDSVYMATRLDQGLPPEWSVRVLASLEALSFLDNGAAIVQPDRVELRGKTGNPDAKSEISRLLSEKLGSNEEFRVNVTYDEALDPVASLPSARECVIMINDAIRKNKITFAPGSVEIEASAAGTIRKIADMVRQCPDVAMEIGGHTDSQGSEELNKSLSQQRANSVLNALLAERVLTSNLTAYGYGEEQPVADNDTEEGREENRRIEFKLIGTEDLPDNIAPDGSIIEDISEGAVQTADEDLGSVRPRPRPGGDDDAEAVEADDAAAEAPVTDDAAVTDETAAENPPETAAQDATEVPEDASASETDAEATAADERAETTSGETEDTATEESEGDNTSEAATDTEGDITEEETADVADENGATIDAETNGAEDTETEETPPEEPLGPAIVVDPELEGVRAPPRPER
;
A
#
# COMPACT_ATOMS: atom_id res chain seq x y z
N MET A 1 93.75 56.78 27.97
CA MET A 1 94.61 55.85 27.21
C MET A 1 94.83 56.41 25.80
N ARG A 2 95.94 56.09 25.12
CA ARG A 2 96.06 56.30 23.66
C ARG A 2 95.68 55.00 22.95
N LEU A 3 94.56 54.97 22.22
CA LEU A 3 94.24 53.81 21.38
C LEU A 3 95.29 53.66 20.28
N SER A 4 95.63 52.41 19.94
CA SER A 4 96.54 52.14 18.83
C SER A 4 95.89 52.52 17.50
N LYS A 5 96.64 53.21 16.64
CA LYS A 5 96.18 53.59 15.29
C LYS A 5 95.74 52.39 14.43
N ILE A 6 96.24 51.20 14.76
CA ILE A 6 95.91 49.92 14.10
C ILE A 6 94.44 49.53 14.30
N ILE A 7 93.84 49.90 15.44
CA ILE A 7 92.43 49.55 15.77
C ILE A 7 91.46 50.63 15.25
N LEU A 8 91.90 51.89 15.16
CA LEU A 8 91.03 53.01 14.79
C LEU A 8 90.49 52.89 13.36
N VAL A 9 91.33 52.47 12.41
CA VAL A 9 90.95 52.37 10.98
C VAL A 9 89.85 51.32 10.73
N PRO A 10 90.00 50.03 11.13
CA PRO A 10 88.93 49.05 10.95
C PRO A 10 87.67 49.42 11.76
N GLY A 11 87.81 50.05 12.94
CA GLY A 11 86.66 50.56 13.69
C GLY A 11 85.80 51.56 12.91
N ILE A 12 86.43 52.47 12.15
CA ILE A 12 85.72 53.43 11.29
C ILE A 12 84.99 52.71 10.15
N PHE A 13 85.60 51.71 9.52
CA PHE A 13 84.93 50.92 8.46
C PHE A 13 83.76 50.09 9.00
N ILE A 14 83.87 49.51 10.20
CA ILE A 14 82.76 48.80 10.86
C ILE A 14 81.61 49.76 11.19
N VAL A 15 81.90 50.94 11.74
CA VAL A 15 80.86 51.95 12.01
C VAL A 15 80.20 52.44 10.72
N ALA A 16 80.97 52.67 9.65
CA ALA A 16 80.43 53.05 8.34
C ALA A 16 79.54 51.94 7.74
N ALA A 17 79.94 50.67 7.86
CA ALA A 17 79.15 49.53 7.41
C ALA A 17 77.85 49.37 8.22
N LEU A 18 77.89 49.52 9.55
CA LEU A 18 76.70 49.50 10.41
C LEU A 18 75.74 50.66 10.10
N ILE A 19 76.27 51.85 9.84
CA ILE A 19 75.45 53.00 9.40
C ILE A 19 74.84 52.74 8.02
N ALA A 20 75.57 52.14 7.08
CA ALA A 20 75.05 51.79 5.76
C ALA A 20 73.96 50.71 5.82
N ILE A 21 74.14 49.67 6.66
CA ILE A 21 73.13 48.63 6.91
C ILE A 21 71.89 49.23 7.57
N PHE A 22 72.06 50.06 8.60
CA PHE A 22 70.94 50.73 9.26
C PHE A 22 70.20 51.68 8.32
N ALA A 23 70.92 52.44 7.49
CA ALA A 23 70.32 53.30 6.48
C ALA A 23 69.55 52.51 5.42
N ALA A 24 70.11 51.39 4.92
CA ALA A 24 69.43 50.52 3.97
C ALA A 24 68.15 49.90 4.57
N TRP A 25 68.23 49.37 5.79
CA TRP A 25 67.08 48.82 6.52
C TRP A 25 66.00 49.88 6.79
N ALA A 26 66.40 51.08 7.22
CA ALA A 26 65.49 52.19 7.42
C ALA A 26 64.87 52.70 6.10
N SER A 27 65.60 52.70 4.99
CA SER A 27 65.08 53.05 3.66
C SER A 27 64.08 52.02 3.15
N VAL A 28 64.38 50.72 3.27
CA VAL A 28 63.44 49.63 2.93
C VAL A 28 62.17 49.77 3.75
N GLY A 29 62.28 49.85 5.08
CA GLY A 29 61.14 50.05 5.97
C GLY A 29 60.43 51.41 5.82
N VAL A 30 60.95 52.38 5.06
CA VAL A 30 60.21 53.58 4.65
C VAL A 30 59.47 53.34 3.34
N ILE A 31 60.11 52.70 2.36
CA ILE A 31 59.50 52.33 1.08
C ILE A 31 58.30 51.40 1.33
N GLU A 32 58.47 50.32 2.09
CA GLU A 32 57.41 49.34 2.39
C GLU A 32 56.16 49.99 2.99
N ARG A 33 56.33 50.88 3.98
CA ARG A 33 55.21 51.59 4.61
C ARG A 33 54.54 52.58 3.67
N VAL A 34 55.30 53.35 2.88
CA VAL A 34 54.73 54.28 1.90
C VAL A 34 53.98 53.51 0.81
N THR A 35 54.57 52.45 0.25
CA THR A 35 53.95 51.60 -0.75
C THR A 35 52.68 50.92 -0.22
N LYS A 36 52.71 50.30 0.98
CA LYS A 36 51.51 49.70 1.59
C LYS A 36 50.41 50.74 1.73
N THR A 37 50.68 51.84 2.45
CA THR A 37 49.64 52.86 2.73
C THR A 37 49.13 53.56 1.47
N THR A 38 49.91 53.67 0.40
CA THR A 38 49.41 54.18 -0.89
C THR A 38 48.50 53.17 -1.57
N VAL A 39 48.92 51.91 -1.77
CA VAL A 39 48.10 50.89 -2.46
C VAL A 39 46.84 50.57 -1.68
N GLU A 40 46.95 50.34 -0.37
CA GLU A 40 45.85 50.06 0.56
C GLU A 40 44.81 51.20 0.57
N ARG A 41 45.27 52.46 0.51
CA ARG A 41 44.37 53.61 0.36
C ARG A 41 43.68 53.65 -1.00
N GLN A 42 44.36 53.31 -2.09
CA GLN A 42 43.78 53.41 -3.44
C GLN A 42 42.75 52.31 -3.72
N LEU A 43 42.93 51.13 -3.12
CA LEU A 43 41.95 50.04 -3.10
C LEU A 43 40.68 50.49 -2.35
N VAL A 44 40.82 50.94 -1.10
CA VAL A 44 39.69 51.45 -0.29
C VAL A 44 38.99 52.65 -0.94
N VAL A 45 39.72 53.56 -1.61
CA VAL A 45 39.14 54.71 -2.34
C VAL A 45 38.33 54.29 -3.57
N GLN A 46 38.58 53.11 -4.14
CA GLN A 46 37.85 52.58 -5.30
C GLN A 46 36.85 51.45 -4.96
N GLY A 47 36.66 51.16 -3.66
CA GLY A 47 35.68 50.17 -3.19
C GLY A 47 36.22 48.75 -2.97
N GLU A 48 37.52 48.54 -3.14
CA GLU A 48 38.18 47.23 -2.93
C GLU A 48 38.67 47.06 -1.49
N ASP A 49 37.84 47.40 -0.49
CA ASP A 49 38.22 47.35 0.94
C ASP A 49 38.39 45.92 1.48
N TRP A 50 37.79 44.94 0.81
CA TRP A 50 37.99 43.51 1.01
C TRP A 50 39.41 43.02 0.65
N ALA A 51 40.18 43.78 -0.14
CA ALA A 51 41.52 43.40 -0.61
C ALA A 51 42.62 43.86 0.37
N HIS A 52 43.30 42.91 1.01
CA HIS A 52 44.35 43.21 2.00
C HIS A 52 45.74 43.29 1.36
N VAL A 53 46.51 44.32 1.73
CA VAL A 53 47.83 44.61 1.15
C VAL A 53 48.95 44.21 2.11
N ALA A 54 49.80 43.27 1.70
CA ALA A 54 51.12 43.03 2.31
C ALA A 54 52.24 43.51 1.37
N VAL A 55 53.40 43.88 1.94
CA VAL A 55 54.55 44.39 1.16
C VAL A 55 55.85 43.80 1.72
N ASP A 56 56.71 43.29 0.84
CA ASP A 56 58.05 42.77 1.16
C ASP A 56 59.07 43.44 0.23
N GLY A 57 59.82 44.40 0.77
CA GLY A 57 60.82 45.22 0.07
C GLY A 57 60.28 46.08 -1.08
N LEU A 58 60.00 45.44 -2.22
CA LEU A 58 59.47 46.04 -3.45
C LEU A 58 58.33 45.22 -4.09
N GLN A 59 57.96 44.08 -3.50
CA GLN A 59 56.82 43.27 -3.92
C GLN A 59 55.58 43.65 -3.11
N VAL A 60 54.43 43.70 -3.78
CA VAL A 60 53.12 43.94 -3.18
C VAL A 60 52.32 42.66 -3.34
N ILE A 61 51.83 42.11 -2.22
CA ILE A 61 51.00 40.91 -2.20
C ILE A 61 49.57 41.36 -1.89
N LEU A 62 48.62 40.91 -2.70
CA LEU A 62 47.20 41.10 -2.44
C LEU A 62 46.62 39.75 -1.97
N ASP A 63 46.13 39.72 -0.74
CA ASP A 63 45.44 38.58 -0.13
C ASP A 63 43.98 38.99 0.17
N GLY A 64 42.99 38.12 -0.03
CA GLY A 64 41.58 38.46 0.24
C GLY A 64 40.58 37.51 -0.43
N ILE A 65 39.30 37.67 -0.11
CA ILE A 65 38.19 36.98 -0.81
C ILE A 65 37.46 38.02 -1.67
N ALA A 66 37.61 37.91 -2.98
CA ALA A 66 37.02 38.83 -3.94
C ALA A 66 35.54 38.48 -4.18
N PRO A 67 34.60 39.44 -4.14
CA PRO A 67 33.17 39.16 -4.36
C PRO A 67 32.89 38.56 -5.74
N THR A 68 33.56 39.05 -6.77
CA THR A 68 33.56 38.50 -8.13
C THR A 68 34.96 38.48 -8.75
N GLU A 69 35.12 37.73 -9.85
CA GLU A 69 36.36 37.75 -10.66
C GLU A 69 36.63 39.14 -11.25
N THR A 70 35.60 39.97 -11.48
CA THR A 70 35.76 41.37 -11.94
C THR A 70 36.48 42.20 -10.89
N ASP A 71 36.05 42.12 -9.64
CA ASP A 71 36.62 42.89 -8.52
C ASP A 71 38.06 42.46 -8.25
N ARG A 72 38.34 41.16 -8.35
CA ARG A 72 39.71 40.60 -8.30
C ARG A 72 40.62 41.23 -9.36
N PHE A 73 40.18 41.33 -10.61
CA PHE A 73 40.94 42.01 -11.67
C PHE A 73 41.02 43.53 -11.47
N GLN A 74 40.01 44.16 -10.87
CA GLN A 74 40.00 45.58 -10.56
C GLN A 74 41.04 45.91 -9.47
N ALA A 75 41.07 45.15 -8.37
CA ALA A 75 42.07 45.25 -7.31
C ALA A 75 43.52 45.08 -7.83
N LEU A 76 43.76 44.08 -8.70
CA LEU A 76 45.06 43.89 -9.36
C LEU A 76 45.44 45.09 -10.24
N THR A 77 44.47 45.67 -10.96
CA THR A 77 44.68 46.84 -11.84
C THR A 77 45.01 48.09 -11.03
N ILE A 78 44.34 48.29 -9.89
CA ILE A 78 44.58 49.41 -8.97
C ILE A 78 45.98 49.33 -8.37
N ALA A 79 46.39 48.17 -7.84
CA ALA A 79 47.74 47.97 -7.33
C ALA A 79 48.81 48.14 -8.43
N GLY A 80 48.55 47.62 -9.63
CA GLY A 80 49.40 47.80 -10.82
C GLY A 80 49.47 49.22 -11.39
N GLY A 81 48.66 50.16 -10.88
CA GLY A 81 48.74 51.59 -11.18
C GLY A 81 49.72 52.36 -10.27
N GLU A 82 49.86 51.91 -9.02
CA GLU A 82 50.74 52.54 -8.00
C GLU A 82 52.13 51.87 -7.92
N VAL A 83 52.23 50.59 -8.27
CA VAL A 83 53.50 49.87 -8.40
C VAL A 83 53.60 49.15 -9.74
N ASP A 84 54.83 48.89 -10.17
CA ASP A 84 55.16 48.06 -11.33
C ASP A 84 54.47 46.69 -11.23
N SER A 85 53.56 46.38 -12.17
CA SER A 85 52.70 45.19 -12.13
C SER A 85 53.46 43.86 -12.14
N SER A 86 54.73 43.84 -12.55
CA SER A 86 55.62 42.67 -12.41
C SER A 86 55.96 42.33 -10.94
N ARG A 87 55.55 43.17 -9.99
CA ARG A 87 55.80 43.04 -8.55
C ARG A 87 54.52 42.86 -7.73
N VAL A 88 53.36 42.91 -8.37
CA VAL A 88 52.08 42.57 -7.74
C VAL A 88 51.92 41.05 -7.76
N ILE A 89 51.72 40.45 -6.60
CA ILE A 89 51.52 39.01 -6.41
C ILE A 89 50.06 38.81 -6.02
N ASP A 90 49.31 38.17 -6.89
CA ASP A 90 47.93 37.77 -6.61
C ASP A 90 47.90 36.53 -5.69
N ARG A 91 47.13 36.63 -4.61
CA ARG A 91 46.69 35.53 -3.74
C ARG A 91 45.21 35.65 -3.37
N MET A 92 44.47 36.51 -4.06
CA MET A 92 43.05 36.70 -3.84
C MET A 92 42.29 35.50 -4.40
N VAL A 93 41.26 35.05 -3.68
CA VAL A 93 40.40 33.94 -4.10
C VAL A 93 38.99 34.44 -4.38
N VAL A 94 38.35 33.92 -5.42
CA VAL A 94 36.93 34.13 -5.68
C VAL A 94 36.17 32.90 -5.16
N PRO A 95 35.08 33.07 -4.38
CA PRO A 95 34.26 31.94 -3.97
C PRO A 95 33.59 31.32 -5.20
N SER A 96 33.66 30.00 -5.34
CA SER A 96 32.92 29.29 -6.38
C SER A 96 31.43 29.57 -6.26
N SER A 97 30.77 29.93 -7.37
CA SER A 97 29.32 30.01 -7.45
C SER A 97 28.72 28.69 -6.95
N GLN A 98 27.81 28.77 -5.97
CA GLN A 98 27.14 27.57 -5.45
C GLN A 98 26.43 26.84 -6.59
N GLU A 99 26.64 25.54 -6.69
CA GLU A 99 25.89 24.70 -7.62
C GLU A 99 24.41 24.75 -7.22
N VAL A 100 23.58 25.27 -8.11
CA VAL A 100 22.14 25.36 -7.88
C VAL A 100 21.59 23.94 -7.86
N ALA A 101 21.14 23.49 -6.69
CA ALA A 101 20.53 22.17 -6.54
C ALA A 101 19.37 22.02 -7.54
N PRO A 102 19.27 20.88 -8.26
CA PRO A 102 18.26 20.69 -9.29
C PRO A 102 16.85 20.83 -8.70
N PRO A 103 15.89 21.38 -9.48
CA PRO A 103 14.52 21.48 -9.04
C PRO A 103 13.93 20.08 -8.83
N ARG A 104 13.06 19.93 -7.84
CA ARG A 104 12.31 18.68 -7.65
C ARG A 104 11.23 18.59 -8.73
N PHE A 105 11.43 17.67 -9.68
CA PHE A 105 10.41 17.30 -10.64
C PHE A 105 9.24 16.60 -9.93
N SER A 106 8.01 17.00 -10.29
CA SER A 106 6.79 16.41 -9.78
C SER A 106 5.59 16.74 -10.67
N ILE A 107 4.58 15.86 -10.65
CA ILE A 107 3.32 16.05 -11.38
C ILE A 107 2.16 15.81 -10.42
N GLU A 108 1.14 16.65 -10.47
CA GLU A 108 -0.19 16.37 -9.94
C GLU A 108 -1.18 16.22 -11.10
N ILE A 109 -1.85 15.06 -11.14
CA ILE A 109 -2.88 14.73 -12.12
C ILE A 109 -4.22 14.60 -11.40
N LEU A 110 -5.23 15.33 -11.87
CA LEU A 110 -6.59 15.31 -11.33
C LEU A 110 -7.54 14.76 -12.41
N ARG A 111 -8.18 13.60 -12.17
CA ARG A 111 -9.22 13.01 -13.04
C ARG A 111 -10.57 13.08 -12.36
N ASN A 112 -11.54 13.69 -13.03
CA ASN A 112 -12.92 13.79 -12.56
C ASN A 112 -13.89 13.84 -13.74
N ASP A 113 -15.19 14.00 -13.47
CA ASP A 113 -16.19 13.92 -14.51
C ASP A 113 -16.13 15.02 -15.60
N ALA A 114 -15.45 16.14 -15.35
CA ALA A 114 -15.24 17.18 -16.35
C ALA A 114 -14.06 16.89 -17.30
N GLY A 115 -13.10 16.05 -16.90
CA GLY A 115 -11.88 15.76 -17.66
C GLY A 115 -10.68 15.41 -16.80
N ILE A 116 -9.48 15.61 -17.36
CA ILE A 116 -8.19 15.47 -16.67
C ILE A 116 -7.47 16.81 -16.65
N SER A 117 -6.79 17.14 -15.55
CA SER A 117 -5.86 18.27 -15.44
C SER A 117 -4.49 17.77 -14.98
N MET A 118 -3.42 18.22 -15.62
CA MET A 118 -2.02 17.90 -15.27
C MET A 118 -1.28 19.20 -14.94
N ILE A 119 -0.69 19.29 -13.75
CA ILE A 119 0.02 20.47 -13.25
C ILE A 119 1.36 20.00 -12.66
N GLY A 120 2.47 20.68 -12.93
CA GLY A 120 3.77 20.29 -12.36
C GLY A 120 4.97 20.65 -13.21
N LEU A 121 6.14 20.16 -12.80
CA LEU A 121 7.42 20.37 -13.47
C LEU A 121 8.00 19.02 -13.89
N ILE A 122 8.32 18.87 -15.18
CA ILE A 122 8.88 17.65 -15.77
C ILE A 122 10.28 17.89 -16.37
N PRO A 123 11.15 16.87 -16.46
CA PRO A 123 12.42 16.96 -17.19
C PRO A 123 12.19 17.30 -18.66
N ALA A 124 13.07 18.11 -19.25
CA ALA A 124 13.03 18.45 -20.67
C ALA A 124 13.21 17.23 -21.61
N ALA A 125 13.68 16.10 -21.10
CA ALA A 125 13.77 14.82 -21.82
C ALA A 125 12.44 14.04 -21.89
N THR A 126 11.46 14.34 -21.02
CA THR A 126 10.15 13.67 -21.02
C THR A 126 9.27 14.22 -22.15
N ASP A 127 8.81 13.36 -23.05
CA ASP A 127 7.95 13.75 -24.17
C ASP A 127 6.53 14.12 -23.69
N ARG A 128 6.34 15.42 -23.46
CA ARG A 128 5.06 16.05 -23.11
C ARG A 128 3.96 15.81 -24.15
N GLU A 129 4.31 15.81 -25.45
CA GLU A 129 3.31 15.62 -26.50
C GLU A 129 2.81 14.16 -26.52
N ALA A 130 3.71 13.19 -26.36
CA ALA A 130 3.36 11.78 -26.21
C ALA A 130 2.57 11.52 -24.92
N LEU A 131 2.94 12.15 -23.80
CA LEU A 131 2.21 12.06 -22.53
C LEU A 131 0.76 12.58 -22.69
N THR A 132 0.58 13.80 -23.20
CA THR A 132 -0.75 14.38 -23.45
C THR A 132 -1.55 13.58 -24.50
N GLN A 133 -0.89 12.95 -25.48
CA GLN A 133 -1.51 11.99 -26.42
C GLN A 133 -1.87 10.63 -25.80
N ARG A 134 -1.19 10.19 -24.73
CA ARG A 134 -1.59 9.01 -23.95
C ARG A 134 -2.80 9.34 -23.07
N VAL A 135 -2.70 10.41 -22.28
CA VAL A 135 -3.75 10.86 -21.36
C VAL A 135 -5.07 11.20 -22.08
N SER A 136 -5.01 11.77 -23.29
CA SER A 136 -6.23 12.03 -24.09
C SER A 136 -6.91 10.77 -24.63
N ARG A 137 -6.20 9.64 -24.80
CA ARG A 137 -6.82 8.36 -25.20
C ARG A 137 -7.67 7.74 -24.08
N ILE A 138 -7.37 8.06 -22.82
CA ILE A 138 -8.12 7.59 -21.63
C ILE A 138 -9.56 8.14 -21.61
N ILE A 139 -9.78 9.34 -22.15
CA ILE A 139 -11.05 10.07 -22.08
C ILE A 139 -11.45 10.67 -23.43
N VAL A 140 -11.83 9.78 -24.36
CA VAL A 140 -12.26 10.04 -25.76
C VAL A 140 -13.22 11.23 -25.97
N SER A 141 -13.97 11.65 -24.95
CA SER A 141 -14.99 12.70 -25.00
C SER A 141 -14.81 13.89 -24.05
N ARG A 142 -13.75 13.93 -23.24
CA ARG A 142 -13.56 14.97 -22.20
C ARG A 142 -12.32 15.83 -22.46
N ARG A 143 -12.20 16.97 -21.77
CA ARG A 143 -11.04 17.89 -21.95
C ARG A 143 -9.84 17.43 -21.12
N VAL A 144 -8.65 17.55 -21.69
CA VAL A 144 -7.38 17.51 -20.95
C VAL A 144 -6.87 18.94 -20.82
N ALA A 145 -6.59 19.37 -19.58
CA ALA A 145 -5.92 20.63 -19.28
C ALA A 145 -4.44 20.34 -18.96
N ASP A 146 -3.55 20.72 -19.87
CA ASP A 146 -2.11 20.58 -19.71
C ASP A 146 -1.53 21.90 -19.19
N LEU A 147 -1.08 21.90 -17.94
CA LEU A 147 -0.45 23.01 -17.21
C LEU A 147 0.94 22.59 -16.70
N LEU A 148 1.61 21.69 -17.42
CA LEU A 148 2.98 21.27 -17.13
C LEU A 148 4.00 22.34 -17.55
N GLU A 149 5.12 22.41 -16.83
CA GLU A 149 6.32 23.17 -17.19
C GLU A 149 7.51 22.20 -17.36
N THR A 150 8.52 22.60 -18.14
CA THR A 150 9.70 21.77 -18.44
C THR A 150 10.99 22.45 -17.97
N ALA A 151 11.89 21.71 -17.33
CA ALA A 151 13.22 22.22 -16.98
C ALA A 151 14.36 21.30 -17.47
N ASP A 152 15.46 21.91 -17.92
CA ASP A 152 16.62 21.26 -18.51
C ASP A 152 17.65 20.90 -17.42
N TYR A 153 17.38 19.80 -16.71
CA TYR A 153 18.24 19.19 -15.70
C TYR A 153 18.23 17.66 -15.91
N PRO A 154 19.20 16.90 -15.36
CA PRO A 154 19.19 15.44 -15.42
C PRO A 154 17.86 14.83 -14.93
N VAL A 155 17.38 13.81 -15.64
CA VAL A 155 16.23 13.02 -15.22
C VAL A 155 16.60 12.28 -13.92
N PRO A 156 15.81 12.36 -12.84
CA PRO A 156 16.06 11.58 -11.64
C PRO A 156 15.76 10.09 -11.85
N ASP A 157 16.53 9.23 -11.19
CA ASP A 157 16.36 7.78 -11.22
C ASP A 157 14.92 7.38 -10.82
N GLY A 158 14.33 6.41 -11.52
CA GLY A 158 12.94 5.97 -11.30
C GLY A 158 11.83 6.88 -11.88
N TRP A 159 12.14 8.06 -12.43
CA TRP A 159 11.14 9.01 -12.94
C TRP A 159 10.18 8.41 -13.98
N ASP A 160 10.68 7.72 -14.99
CA ASP A 160 9.83 7.17 -16.06
C ASP A 160 8.96 6.01 -15.55
N ALA A 161 9.46 5.20 -14.62
CA ALA A 161 8.66 4.14 -13.96
C ALA A 161 7.56 4.72 -13.07
N ALA A 162 7.84 5.83 -12.36
CA ALA A 162 6.84 6.58 -11.60
C ALA A 162 5.76 7.18 -12.53
N LEU A 163 6.16 7.69 -13.70
CA LEU A 163 5.26 8.23 -14.71
C LEU A 163 4.38 7.14 -15.36
N ASP A 164 4.94 5.99 -15.70
CA ASP A 164 4.18 4.86 -16.24
C ASP A 164 3.15 4.34 -15.23
N PHE A 165 3.53 4.19 -13.95
CA PHE A 165 2.60 3.80 -12.89
C PHE A 165 1.53 4.87 -12.61
N ALA A 166 1.91 6.16 -12.62
CA ALA A 166 0.96 7.26 -12.44
C ALA A 166 -0.06 7.34 -13.59
N VAL A 167 0.35 7.08 -14.84
CA VAL A 167 -0.59 7.01 -15.98
C VAL A 167 -1.40 5.71 -15.95
N TYR A 168 -0.87 4.59 -15.45
CA TYR A 168 -1.68 3.38 -15.23
C TYR A 168 -2.80 3.61 -14.21
N ALA A 169 -2.47 4.15 -13.02
CA ALA A 169 -3.47 4.50 -12.01
C ALA A 169 -4.48 5.55 -12.54
N LEU A 170 -4.06 6.43 -13.45
CA LEU A 170 -4.93 7.38 -14.14
C LEU A 170 -5.87 6.72 -15.17
N GLU A 171 -5.50 5.58 -15.73
CA GLU A 171 -6.34 4.82 -16.67
C GLU A 171 -7.49 4.12 -15.92
N GLU A 172 -7.18 3.40 -14.84
CA GLU A 172 -8.18 2.67 -14.03
C GLU A 172 -9.11 3.58 -13.22
N LEU A 173 -8.58 4.57 -12.49
CA LEU A 173 -9.31 5.29 -11.45
C LEU A 173 -10.09 6.49 -12.02
N PRO A 174 -11.44 6.46 -12.12
CA PRO A 174 -12.21 7.49 -12.85
C PRO A 174 -12.42 8.80 -12.07
N ARG A 175 -12.21 8.77 -10.74
CA ARG A 175 -12.28 9.92 -9.83
C ARG A 175 -11.07 9.84 -8.90
N SER A 176 -10.00 10.54 -9.27
CA SER A 176 -8.70 10.41 -8.60
C SER A 176 -7.88 11.70 -8.63
N LYS A 177 -7.00 11.82 -7.64
CA LYS A 177 -5.86 12.73 -7.59
C LYS A 177 -4.61 11.87 -7.46
N ILE A 178 -3.64 12.07 -8.35
CA ILE A 178 -2.39 11.33 -8.40
C ILE A 178 -1.25 12.35 -8.31
N SER A 179 -0.49 12.32 -7.23
CA SER A 179 0.66 13.19 -6.99
C SER A 179 1.95 12.36 -7.06
N MET A 180 2.86 12.73 -7.95
CA MET A 180 4.02 11.95 -8.37
C MET A 180 5.32 12.74 -8.20
N SER A 181 6.36 12.07 -7.71
CA SER A 181 7.77 12.39 -7.93
C SER A 181 8.51 11.10 -8.34
N SER A 182 9.81 11.17 -8.61
CA SER A 182 10.63 9.99 -8.94
C SER A 182 10.66 8.92 -7.84
N GLU A 183 10.53 9.30 -6.57
CA GLU A 183 10.60 8.38 -5.42
C GLU A 183 9.25 7.94 -4.85
N ARG A 184 8.14 8.62 -5.21
CA ARG A 184 6.81 8.45 -4.58
C ARG A 184 5.69 8.71 -5.58
N VAL A 185 4.70 7.82 -5.60
CA VAL A 185 3.39 8.10 -6.20
C VAL A 185 2.33 7.96 -5.12
N GLU A 186 1.49 8.98 -5.00
CA GLU A 186 0.42 9.08 -4.01
C GLU A 186 -0.92 9.21 -4.72
N VAL A 187 -1.85 8.31 -4.39
CA VAL A 187 -3.10 8.08 -5.13
C VAL A 187 -4.28 8.24 -4.18
N GLU A 188 -4.98 9.37 -4.28
CA GLU A 188 -6.27 9.61 -3.65
C GLU A 188 -7.39 9.24 -4.62
N ALA A 189 -8.35 8.39 -4.22
CA ALA A 189 -9.43 7.96 -5.12
C ALA A 189 -10.76 7.69 -4.42
N ILE A 190 -11.83 7.66 -5.22
CA ILE A 190 -13.21 7.34 -4.77
C ILE A 190 -13.77 6.18 -5.61
N ALA A 191 -13.88 5.01 -4.96
CA ALA A 191 -14.56 3.82 -5.48
C ALA A 191 -16.08 3.93 -5.29
N ASP A 192 -16.85 3.16 -6.05
CA ASP A 192 -18.31 3.04 -5.89
C ASP A 192 -18.72 1.95 -4.88
N SER A 193 -17.80 1.05 -4.49
CA SER A 193 -18.04 -0.01 -3.51
C SER A 193 -16.77 -0.40 -2.74
N GLU A 194 -16.94 -1.11 -1.62
CA GLU A 194 -15.84 -1.65 -0.80
C GLU A 194 -15.04 -2.72 -1.58
N ALA A 195 -15.73 -3.63 -2.27
CA ALA A 195 -15.08 -4.60 -3.16
C ALA A 195 -14.26 -3.97 -4.30
N GLN A 196 -14.73 -2.86 -4.91
CA GLN A 196 -13.96 -2.14 -5.93
C GLN A 196 -12.75 -1.40 -5.34
N LYS A 197 -12.87 -0.86 -4.12
CA LYS A 197 -11.73 -0.29 -3.40
C LYS A 197 -10.65 -1.36 -3.22
N ASP A 198 -11.02 -2.54 -2.75
CA ASP A 198 -10.06 -3.59 -2.44
C ASP A 198 -9.45 -4.21 -3.71
N GLU A 199 -10.23 -4.37 -4.79
CA GLU A 199 -9.76 -4.70 -6.14
C GLU A 199 -8.69 -3.71 -6.63
N TRP A 200 -8.95 -2.40 -6.50
CA TRP A 200 -7.99 -1.35 -6.89
C TRP A 200 -6.76 -1.29 -5.98
N GLU A 201 -6.91 -1.42 -4.66
CA GLU A 201 -5.77 -1.41 -3.74
C GLU A 201 -4.85 -2.62 -3.98
N GLN A 202 -5.42 -3.79 -4.23
CA GLN A 202 -4.66 -5.00 -4.57
C GLN A 202 -3.97 -4.88 -5.93
N ASP A 203 -4.67 -4.43 -6.97
CA ASP A 203 -4.09 -4.33 -8.31
C ASP A 203 -2.97 -3.28 -8.39
N LEU A 204 -3.20 -2.09 -7.85
CA LEU A 204 -2.19 -1.03 -7.77
C LEU A 204 -0.97 -1.45 -6.94
N ALA A 205 -1.17 -2.26 -5.88
CA ALA A 205 -0.06 -2.82 -5.11
C ALA A 205 0.72 -3.90 -5.88
N ARG A 206 0.05 -4.73 -6.71
CA ARG A 206 0.72 -5.73 -7.57
C ARG A 206 1.52 -5.09 -8.70
N ARG A 207 1.04 -3.99 -9.28
CA ARG A 207 1.69 -3.26 -10.40
C ARG A 207 2.65 -2.15 -9.94
N ALA A 208 2.77 -1.90 -8.65
CA ALA A 208 3.70 -0.91 -8.10
C ALA A 208 5.16 -1.25 -8.46
N PRO A 209 5.90 -0.35 -9.15
CA PRO A 209 7.32 -0.54 -9.39
C PRO A 209 8.10 -0.69 -8.09
N THR A 210 9.01 -1.66 -8.05
CA THR A 210 9.94 -1.87 -6.94
C THR A 210 10.77 -0.62 -6.66
N GLY A 211 10.94 -0.26 -5.39
CA GLY A 211 11.65 0.95 -4.97
C GLY A 211 10.80 2.23 -5.02
N LEU A 212 9.74 2.28 -5.84
CA LEU A 212 8.78 3.39 -5.83
C LEU A 212 7.92 3.32 -4.56
N ARG A 213 7.87 4.42 -3.80
CA ARG A 213 7.05 4.48 -2.58
C ARG A 213 5.61 4.84 -2.94
N VAL A 214 4.81 3.82 -3.24
CA VAL A 214 3.37 3.99 -3.50
C VAL A 214 2.60 4.23 -2.20
N ALA A 215 1.74 5.24 -2.18
CA ALA A 215 0.81 5.54 -1.08
C ALA A 215 -0.62 5.57 -1.64
N LEU A 216 -1.47 4.65 -1.18
CA LEU A 216 -2.87 4.56 -1.60
C LEU A 216 -3.79 5.12 -0.52
N ASN A 217 -4.76 5.94 -0.94
CA ASN A 217 -5.79 6.54 -0.10
C ASN A 217 -7.14 6.45 -0.85
N ILE A 218 -7.64 5.21 -0.97
CA ILE A 218 -8.87 4.91 -1.71
C ILE A 218 -10.04 4.83 -0.73
N SER A 219 -11.08 5.63 -1.00
CA SER A 219 -12.29 5.69 -0.19
C SER A 219 -13.47 5.05 -0.91
N ALA A 220 -14.30 4.32 -0.17
CA ALA A 220 -15.56 3.75 -0.65
C ALA A 220 -16.75 4.35 0.12
N PRO A 221 -17.93 4.51 -0.50
CA PRO A 221 -19.16 4.81 0.22
C PRO A 221 -19.54 3.63 1.13
N ARG A 222 -19.84 3.90 2.40
CA ARG A 222 -20.25 2.87 3.36
C ARG A 222 -21.48 2.10 2.84
N PRO A 223 -21.48 0.75 2.90
CA PRO A 223 -22.61 -0.04 2.45
C PRO A 223 -23.87 0.27 3.27
N VAL A 224 -25.03 0.27 2.62
CA VAL A 224 -26.32 0.29 3.30
C VAL A 224 -26.64 -1.15 3.71
N VAL A 225 -26.59 -1.43 5.01
CA VAL A 225 -26.77 -2.77 5.57
C VAL A 225 -28.20 -2.91 6.07
N THR A 226 -28.95 -3.83 5.48
CA THR A 226 -30.32 -4.19 5.89
C THR A 226 -30.50 -5.71 5.81
N PRO A 227 -31.09 -6.37 6.82
CA PRO A 227 -31.26 -5.87 8.19
C PRO A 227 -29.89 -5.57 8.84
N PHE A 228 -29.84 -4.62 9.76
CA PHE A 228 -28.68 -4.34 10.57
C PHE A 228 -28.52 -5.47 11.61
N THR A 229 -27.40 -6.20 11.58
CA THR A 229 -27.29 -7.48 12.32
C THR A 229 -26.04 -7.57 13.19
N ALA A 230 -26.21 -8.16 14.38
CA ALA A 230 -25.11 -8.59 15.23
C ALA A 230 -25.47 -9.92 15.87
N ARG A 231 -24.70 -10.96 15.59
CA ARG A 231 -24.92 -12.31 16.10
C ARG A 231 -23.67 -12.80 16.80
N PHE A 232 -23.80 -13.13 18.07
CA PHE A 232 -22.72 -13.54 18.95
C PHE A 232 -23.03 -14.91 19.57
N VAL A 233 -22.04 -15.80 19.58
CA VAL A 233 -22.18 -17.21 19.96
C VAL A 233 -21.08 -17.59 20.93
N ILE A 234 -21.42 -18.37 21.96
CA ILE A 234 -20.46 -19.07 22.82
C ILE A 234 -20.87 -20.55 22.85
N ASP A 235 -20.06 -21.42 22.28
CA ASP A 235 -20.24 -22.88 22.31
C ASP A 235 -18.90 -23.61 22.56
N GLU A 236 -18.86 -24.92 22.34
CA GLU A 236 -17.66 -25.76 22.52
C GLU A 236 -16.43 -25.30 21.71
N THR A 237 -16.62 -24.58 20.60
CA THR A 237 -15.52 -24.01 19.79
C THR A 237 -15.02 -22.67 20.33
N GLY A 238 -15.79 -22.03 21.22
CA GLY A 238 -15.48 -20.77 21.89
C GLY A 238 -16.30 -19.58 21.40
N ALA A 239 -16.08 -18.44 22.06
CA ALA A 239 -16.76 -17.18 21.79
C ALA A 239 -16.39 -16.59 20.42
N ARG A 240 -17.39 -16.19 19.64
CA ARG A 240 -17.22 -15.60 18.30
C ARG A 240 -18.41 -14.72 17.89
N PHE A 241 -18.16 -13.82 16.94
CA PHE A 241 -19.24 -13.27 16.13
C PHE A 241 -19.51 -14.19 14.92
N ASP A 242 -20.79 -14.41 14.63
CA ASP A 242 -21.27 -15.00 13.37
C ASP A 242 -21.70 -13.90 12.38
N ALA A 243 -22.16 -12.75 12.88
CA ALA A 243 -22.33 -11.50 12.15
C ALA A 243 -22.01 -10.32 13.07
N CYS A 244 -21.52 -9.21 12.54
CA CYS A 244 -21.36 -7.97 13.28
C CYS A 244 -21.44 -6.77 12.33
N THR A 245 -22.34 -5.83 12.62
CA THR A 245 -22.42 -4.52 11.95
C THR A 245 -22.38 -3.40 12.99
N ALA A 246 -21.72 -2.29 12.66
CA ALA A 246 -21.64 -1.09 13.48
C ALA A 246 -21.92 0.16 12.64
N GLY A 247 -22.50 1.20 13.26
CA GLY A 247 -22.76 2.47 12.55
C GLY A 247 -21.55 3.39 12.41
N THR A 248 -20.56 3.22 13.28
CA THR A 248 -19.37 4.08 13.44
C THR A 248 -18.20 3.27 13.99
N GLU A 249 -16.98 3.79 13.85
CA GLU A 249 -15.76 3.19 14.42
C GLU A 249 -15.81 3.08 15.96
N ILE A 250 -16.38 4.09 16.62
CA ILE A 250 -16.58 4.09 18.07
C ILE A 250 -17.53 2.96 18.48
N GLY A 251 -18.63 2.77 17.72
CA GLY A 251 -19.55 1.67 17.92
C GLY A 251 -18.91 0.31 17.67
N ARG A 252 -18.12 0.17 16.60
CA ARG A 252 -17.36 -1.05 16.29
C ARG A 252 -16.42 -1.42 17.44
N THR A 253 -15.64 -0.45 17.91
CA THR A 253 -14.70 -0.61 19.02
C THR A 253 -15.40 -1.10 20.29
N LYS A 254 -16.59 -0.58 20.60
CA LYS A 254 -17.39 -1.01 21.77
C LYS A 254 -17.92 -2.44 21.65
N ILE A 255 -18.51 -2.80 20.50
CA ILE A 255 -19.04 -4.14 20.24
C ILE A 255 -17.91 -5.18 20.26
N VAL A 256 -16.82 -4.91 19.53
CA VAL A 256 -15.64 -5.78 19.45
C VAL A 256 -14.96 -5.92 20.81
N GLY A 257 -14.85 -4.84 21.58
CA GLY A 257 -14.32 -4.87 22.95
C GLY A 257 -15.13 -5.76 23.89
N ALA A 258 -16.46 -5.71 23.82
CA ALA A 258 -17.33 -6.61 24.58
C ALA A 258 -17.12 -8.09 24.17
N GLY A 259 -16.98 -8.38 22.87
CA GLY A 259 -16.70 -9.72 22.38
C GLY A 259 -15.35 -10.27 22.84
N ILE A 260 -14.29 -9.45 22.78
CA ILE A 260 -12.95 -9.82 23.27
C ILE A 260 -13.00 -10.08 24.79
N ALA A 261 -13.71 -9.25 25.57
CA ALA A 261 -13.95 -9.49 27.00
C ALA A 261 -14.79 -10.75 27.28
N ALA A 262 -15.57 -11.22 26.31
CA ALA A 262 -16.29 -12.50 26.34
C ALA A 262 -15.48 -13.70 25.80
N GLY A 263 -14.21 -13.50 25.41
CA GLY A 263 -13.28 -14.56 25.03
C GLY A 263 -13.05 -14.73 23.52
N VAL A 264 -13.49 -13.79 22.68
CA VAL A 264 -13.21 -13.82 21.22
C VAL A 264 -11.71 -13.77 20.96
N LYS A 265 -11.25 -14.67 20.09
CA LYS A 265 -9.85 -14.76 19.64
C LYS A 265 -9.67 -14.08 18.27
N GLY A 266 -8.50 -13.50 18.04
CA GLY A 266 -8.16 -12.82 16.79
C GLY A 266 -8.81 -11.44 16.65
N ARG A 267 -8.91 -10.95 15.41
CA ARG A 267 -9.62 -9.71 15.07
C ARG A 267 -10.99 -10.09 14.50
N PRO A 268 -12.11 -9.97 15.25
CA PRO A 268 -13.43 -10.26 14.70
C PRO A 268 -13.80 -9.24 13.63
N ASN A 269 -14.24 -9.73 12.47
CA ASN A 269 -14.80 -8.87 11.43
C ASN A 269 -16.10 -8.22 11.92
N CYS A 270 -16.23 -6.91 11.71
CA CYS A 270 -17.44 -6.15 12.02
C CYS A 270 -17.54 -4.95 11.07
N VAL A 271 -18.53 -5.01 10.17
CA VAL A 271 -18.68 -4.09 9.02
C VAL A 271 -19.25 -2.74 9.47
N ILE A 272 -18.75 -1.63 8.91
CA ILE A 272 -19.25 -0.28 9.24
C ILE A 272 -20.29 0.20 8.21
N GLY A 273 -21.57 -0.09 8.50
CA GLY A 273 -22.70 0.17 7.61
C GLY A 273 -23.49 1.45 7.91
N LEU A 274 -24.23 1.91 6.90
CA LEU A 274 -25.41 2.76 7.05
C LEU A 274 -26.65 1.87 7.31
N GLY A 275 -27.69 2.42 7.97
CA GLY A 275 -28.91 1.67 8.29
C GLY A 275 -29.13 1.35 9.77
N VAL A 276 -28.31 1.90 10.68
CA VAL A 276 -28.40 1.64 12.13
C VAL A 276 -29.82 1.90 12.69
N PRO A 277 -30.43 0.95 13.42
CA PRO A 277 -31.80 1.08 13.93
C PRO A 277 -31.93 2.07 15.11
N SER A 278 -30.89 2.20 15.92
CA SER A 278 -30.80 3.18 17.02
C SER A 278 -29.36 3.66 17.22
N ALA A 279 -29.18 4.86 17.77
CA ALA A 279 -27.89 5.34 18.24
C ALA A 279 -27.30 4.43 19.33
N ASP A 280 -28.16 3.79 20.14
CA ASP A 280 -27.79 2.91 21.24
C ASP A 280 -27.46 1.47 20.80
N TRP A 281 -27.42 1.18 19.50
CA TRP A 281 -27.07 -0.15 18.97
C TRP A 281 -25.76 -0.73 19.54
N PRO A 282 -24.63 0.02 19.63
CA PRO A 282 -23.40 -0.51 20.21
C PRO A 282 -23.50 -0.83 21.70
N ASP A 283 -24.43 -0.18 22.40
CA ASP A 283 -24.69 -0.36 23.83
C ASP A 283 -25.58 -1.59 24.04
N ALA A 284 -26.68 -1.70 23.29
CA ALA A 284 -27.57 -2.85 23.31
C ALA A 284 -26.84 -4.16 22.97
N VAL A 285 -26.03 -4.17 21.91
CA VAL A 285 -25.23 -5.35 21.53
C VAL A 285 -24.17 -5.68 22.59
N ALA A 286 -23.50 -4.69 23.18
CA ALA A 286 -22.52 -4.92 24.24
C ALA A 286 -23.14 -5.45 25.54
N LEU A 287 -24.36 -5.04 25.89
CA LEU A 287 -25.14 -5.62 26.99
C LEU A 287 -25.46 -7.08 26.72
N GLY A 288 -25.96 -7.41 25.52
CA GLY A 288 -26.27 -8.78 25.11
C GLY A 288 -25.07 -9.73 25.12
N VAL A 289 -23.93 -9.28 24.61
CA VAL A 289 -22.65 -10.01 24.65
C VAL A 289 -22.23 -10.29 26.10
N ASN A 290 -22.41 -9.33 27.01
CA ASN A 290 -22.13 -9.52 28.44
C ASN A 290 -23.11 -10.46 29.14
N ALA A 291 -24.41 -10.39 28.82
CA ALA A 291 -25.41 -11.33 29.31
C ALA A 291 -25.06 -12.78 28.89
N LEU A 292 -24.71 -12.99 27.62
CA LEU A 292 -24.30 -14.33 27.15
C LEU A 292 -23.00 -14.81 27.82
N ARG A 293 -22.03 -13.89 28.05
CA ARG A 293 -20.79 -14.15 28.81
C ARG A 293 -21.08 -14.61 30.26
N GLU A 294 -22.16 -14.16 30.89
CA GLU A 294 -22.57 -14.63 32.22
C GLU A 294 -23.28 -15.98 32.23
N MET A 295 -23.96 -16.36 31.13
CA MET A 295 -24.55 -17.70 30.98
C MET A 295 -23.54 -18.74 30.52
N GLY A 296 -22.46 -18.34 29.86
CA GLY A 296 -21.31 -19.17 29.49
C GLY A 296 -21.51 -20.06 28.26
N SER A 297 -22.74 -20.26 27.77
CA SER A 297 -23.05 -20.99 26.54
C SER A 297 -24.40 -20.58 25.96
N GLY A 298 -24.46 -20.42 24.64
CA GLY A 298 -25.67 -20.11 23.86
C GLY A 298 -25.39 -19.17 22.68
N THR A 299 -26.43 -18.46 22.25
CA THR A 299 -26.41 -17.48 21.16
C THR A 299 -27.26 -16.26 21.52
N ILE A 300 -26.84 -15.07 21.06
CA ILE A 300 -27.70 -13.90 20.96
C ILE A 300 -27.61 -13.29 19.55
N THR A 301 -28.77 -12.96 18.98
CA THR A 301 -28.92 -12.41 17.62
C THR A 301 -29.71 -11.11 17.69
N TYR A 302 -29.17 -10.05 17.12
CA TYR A 302 -29.83 -8.76 16.89
C TYR A 302 -30.16 -8.66 15.40
N ALA A 303 -31.40 -8.31 15.07
CA ALA A 303 -31.85 -7.97 13.73
C ALA A 303 -32.70 -6.70 13.81
N ASP A 304 -32.13 -5.56 13.41
CA ASP A 304 -32.67 -4.22 13.59
C ASP A 304 -33.08 -3.93 15.05
N ALA A 305 -34.37 -4.00 15.38
CA ALA A 305 -34.90 -3.78 16.73
C ALA A 305 -35.09 -5.10 17.53
N ASP A 306 -35.13 -6.25 16.87
CA ASP A 306 -35.45 -7.51 17.53
C ASP A 306 -34.17 -8.20 18.03
N VAL A 307 -34.24 -8.68 19.28
CA VAL A 307 -33.15 -9.33 20.00
C VAL A 307 -33.59 -10.71 20.42
N THR A 308 -32.99 -11.75 19.86
CA THR A 308 -33.32 -13.15 20.16
C THR A 308 -32.17 -13.81 20.90
N LEU A 309 -32.45 -14.31 22.10
CA LEU A 309 -31.49 -14.97 22.99
C LEU A 309 -31.86 -16.45 23.13
N VAL A 310 -30.95 -17.34 22.73
CA VAL A 310 -31.09 -18.79 22.83
C VAL A 310 -30.00 -19.31 23.76
N ALA A 311 -30.37 -19.66 24.99
CA ALA A 311 -29.44 -20.27 25.94
C ALA A 311 -29.41 -21.81 25.78
N ASP A 312 -28.25 -22.43 25.96
CA ASP A 312 -28.11 -23.88 25.83
C ASP A 312 -28.78 -24.67 26.96
N ALA A 313 -29.10 -25.94 26.70
CA ALA A 313 -29.67 -26.87 27.68
C ALA A 313 -28.73 -27.20 28.87
N SER A 314 -27.50 -26.69 28.85
CA SER A 314 -26.54 -26.65 29.96
C SER A 314 -26.90 -25.60 31.03
N VAL A 315 -27.53 -24.48 30.63
CA VAL A 315 -27.70 -23.30 31.48
C VAL A 315 -28.79 -23.51 32.55
N GLU A 316 -28.42 -23.33 33.82
CA GLU A 316 -29.39 -23.42 34.93
C GLU A 316 -30.55 -22.44 34.75
N GLN A 317 -31.78 -22.92 34.98
CA GLN A 317 -32.98 -22.09 34.86
C GLN A 317 -32.87 -20.79 35.66
N ARG A 318 -32.34 -20.82 36.89
CA ARG A 318 -32.20 -19.62 37.73
C ARG A 318 -31.15 -18.62 37.21
N ALA A 319 -30.13 -19.11 36.51
CA ALA A 319 -29.13 -18.24 35.89
C ALA A 319 -29.73 -17.57 34.65
N PHE A 320 -30.43 -18.33 33.82
CA PHE A 320 -31.20 -17.84 32.68
C PHE A 320 -32.27 -16.80 33.10
N ASP A 321 -33.16 -17.16 34.04
CA ASP A 321 -34.25 -16.28 34.51
C ASP A 321 -33.71 -14.95 35.06
N ARG A 322 -32.56 -14.97 35.75
CA ARG A 322 -31.87 -13.76 36.24
C ARG A 322 -31.33 -12.93 35.07
N VAL A 323 -30.46 -13.51 34.25
CA VAL A 323 -29.72 -12.79 33.21
C VAL A 323 -30.66 -12.23 32.14
N VAL A 324 -31.75 -12.93 31.81
CA VAL A 324 -32.81 -12.43 30.93
C VAL A 324 -33.53 -11.24 31.56
N GLY A 325 -33.91 -11.31 32.83
CA GLY A 325 -34.59 -10.21 33.53
C GLY A 325 -33.71 -8.98 33.78
N GLU A 326 -32.40 -9.16 33.91
CA GLU A 326 -31.42 -8.08 33.97
C GLU A 326 -31.21 -7.46 32.58
N LEU A 327 -31.07 -8.27 31.53
CA LEU A 327 -30.95 -7.78 30.14
C LEU A 327 -32.22 -7.06 29.65
N GLU A 328 -33.42 -7.56 29.98
CA GLU A 328 -34.71 -6.93 29.64
C GLU A 328 -34.88 -5.56 30.33
N ALA A 329 -34.25 -5.36 31.50
CA ALA A 329 -34.29 -4.11 32.24
C ALA A 329 -33.25 -3.07 31.78
N ASP A 330 -32.08 -3.53 31.31
CA ASP A 330 -30.97 -2.67 30.85
C ASP A 330 -31.02 -2.36 29.34
N LEU A 331 -31.77 -3.12 28.53
CA LEU A 331 -31.94 -2.84 27.10
C LEU A 331 -32.73 -1.53 26.85
N PRO A 332 -32.31 -0.68 25.89
CA PRO A 332 -33.06 0.53 25.52
C PRO A 332 -34.47 0.21 24.98
N GLU A 333 -35.47 1.05 25.29
CA GLU A 333 -36.91 0.84 24.98
C GLU A 333 -37.27 0.52 23.51
N VAL A 334 -36.35 0.75 22.57
CA VAL A 334 -36.53 0.46 21.14
C VAL A 334 -36.29 -1.03 20.80
N PHE A 335 -35.61 -1.80 21.66
CA PHE A 335 -35.27 -3.19 21.42
C PHE A 335 -36.30 -4.17 22.01
N SER A 336 -36.60 -5.25 21.28
CA SER A 336 -37.57 -6.28 21.68
C SER A 336 -36.87 -7.61 22.02
N LEU A 337 -36.87 -8.02 23.29
CA LEU A 337 -36.17 -9.24 23.74
C LEU A 337 -37.07 -10.49 23.69
N HIS A 338 -36.64 -11.47 22.90
CA HIS A 338 -37.23 -12.80 22.80
C HIS A 338 -36.23 -13.83 23.35
N ALA A 339 -36.41 -14.27 24.59
CA ALA A 339 -35.50 -15.21 25.26
C ALA A 339 -36.09 -16.62 25.37
N THR A 340 -35.29 -17.63 25.03
CA THR A 340 -35.60 -19.06 25.20
C THR A 340 -34.37 -19.84 25.67
N ARG A 341 -34.59 -21.01 26.27
CA ARG A 341 -33.52 -22.00 26.52
C ARG A 341 -33.90 -23.32 25.87
N THR A 342 -32.98 -23.87 25.09
CA THR A 342 -33.16 -25.13 24.37
C THR A 342 -33.53 -26.27 25.32
N ALA A 343 -34.39 -27.17 24.86
CA ALA A 343 -34.65 -28.43 25.56
C ALA A 343 -33.40 -29.32 25.51
N ARG A 344 -33.25 -30.20 26.51
CA ARG A 344 -32.21 -31.24 26.43
C ARG A 344 -32.63 -32.29 25.42
N GLU A 345 -31.76 -32.62 24.48
CA GLU A 345 -31.99 -33.72 23.53
C GLU A 345 -31.94 -35.07 24.29
N ASP A 346 -33.09 -35.53 24.76
CA ASP A 346 -33.28 -36.93 25.18
C ASP A 346 -33.28 -37.80 23.91
N GLY A 347 -32.12 -38.39 23.60
CA GLY A 347 -31.90 -39.09 22.33
C GLY A 347 -32.65 -40.42 22.20
N ASP A 348 -33.73 -40.42 21.43
CA ASP A 348 -34.03 -41.45 20.42
C ASP A 348 -35.18 -40.99 19.50
N GLY A 349 -34.84 -40.55 18.28
CA GLY A 349 -35.78 -39.94 17.33
C GLY A 349 -35.79 -40.63 15.96
N GLU A 350 -36.42 -41.81 15.86
CA GLU A 350 -36.52 -42.57 14.61
C GLU A 350 -37.11 -41.72 13.46
N GLY A 351 -36.31 -41.52 12.40
CA GLY A 351 -36.79 -41.02 11.12
C GLY A 351 -37.05 -39.50 11.06
N ALA A 352 -36.20 -38.70 11.71
CA ALA A 352 -36.21 -37.23 11.68
C ALA A 352 -36.63 -36.62 10.33
N GLN A 353 -37.37 -35.51 10.41
CA GLN A 353 -37.81 -34.73 9.25
C GLN A 353 -36.65 -33.82 8.83
N GLU A 354 -35.76 -34.33 7.98
CA GLU A 354 -34.57 -33.60 7.50
C GLU A 354 -34.65 -33.31 5.98
N PHE A 355 -34.06 -32.19 5.56
CA PHE A 355 -33.57 -31.95 4.20
C PHE A 355 -32.08 -31.64 4.25
N THR A 356 -31.30 -32.24 3.36
CA THR A 356 -29.85 -32.11 3.31
C THR A 356 -29.43 -31.64 1.92
N ALA A 357 -28.67 -30.56 1.85
CA ALA A 357 -27.93 -30.16 0.66
C ALA A 357 -26.42 -30.32 0.92
N THR A 358 -25.65 -30.76 -0.07
CA THR A 358 -24.20 -30.93 0.04
C THR A 358 -23.53 -30.48 -1.24
N LEU A 359 -22.57 -29.57 -1.13
CA LEU A 359 -21.74 -29.02 -2.20
C LEU A 359 -20.34 -29.60 -2.09
N SER A 360 -19.88 -30.28 -3.15
CA SER A 360 -18.52 -30.81 -3.23
C SER A 360 -17.52 -29.77 -3.75
N PRO A 361 -16.20 -29.91 -3.49
CA PRO A 361 -15.18 -28.97 -3.99
C PRO A 361 -15.12 -28.86 -5.52
N GLU A 362 -15.66 -29.84 -6.25
CA GLU A 362 -15.79 -29.83 -7.70
C GLU A 362 -17.08 -29.13 -8.19
N GLY A 363 -17.78 -28.40 -7.31
CA GLY A 363 -19.01 -27.65 -7.63
C GLY A 363 -20.29 -28.47 -7.73
N ASN A 364 -20.27 -29.77 -7.39
CA ASN A 364 -21.44 -30.64 -7.53
C ASN A 364 -22.35 -30.56 -6.29
N VAL A 365 -23.65 -30.38 -6.52
CA VAL A 365 -24.65 -30.25 -5.45
C VAL A 365 -25.60 -31.45 -5.41
N GLN A 366 -25.65 -32.08 -4.24
CA GLN A 366 -26.53 -33.21 -3.95
C GLN A 366 -27.62 -32.83 -2.96
N LEU A 367 -28.88 -33.01 -3.35
CA LEU A 367 -30.08 -32.63 -2.58
C LEU A 367 -30.85 -33.88 -2.14
N ARG A 368 -31.09 -34.04 -0.84
CA ARG A 368 -31.70 -35.22 -0.20
C ARG A 368 -32.73 -34.83 0.86
N GLY A 369 -33.54 -35.80 1.29
CA GLY A 369 -34.50 -35.62 2.38
C GLY A 369 -35.93 -35.31 1.91
N ARG A 370 -36.69 -34.54 2.71
CA ARG A 370 -38.15 -34.34 2.53
C ARG A 370 -38.51 -32.93 2.05
N LEU A 371 -39.56 -32.82 1.22
CA LEU A 371 -40.16 -31.57 0.75
C LEU A 371 -41.69 -31.65 0.85
N THR A 372 -42.38 -30.52 1.02
CA THR A 372 -43.84 -30.48 1.29
C THR A 372 -44.68 -31.04 0.14
N ASN A 373 -44.35 -30.67 -1.10
CA ASN A 373 -45.14 -30.97 -2.30
C ASN A 373 -44.29 -30.80 -3.59
N GLU A 374 -44.88 -31.16 -4.73
CA GLU A 374 -44.23 -31.08 -6.05
C GLU A 374 -43.88 -29.66 -6.49
N GLN A 375 -44.65 -28.65 -6.05
CA GLN A 375 -44.35 -27.24 -6.33
C GLN A 375 -43.09 -26.78 -5.58
N GLN A 376 -42.94 -27.17 -4.30
CA GLN A 376 -41.68 -26.94 -3.58
C GLN A 376 -40.53 -27.65 -4.30
N ARG A 377 -40.68 -28.92 -4.71
CA ARG A 377 -39.62 -29.65 -5.44
C ARG A 377 -39.17 -28.89 -6.69
N ALA A 378 -40.10 -28.48 -7.54
CA ALA A 378 -39.77 -27.74 -8.76
C ALA A 378 -39.06 -26.40 -8.49
N ILE A 379 -39.45 -25.67 -7.44
CA ILE A 379 -38.78 -24.42 -7.04
C ILE A 379 -37.38 -24.69 -6.48
N THR A 380 -37.24 -25.64 -5.54
CA THR A 380 -35.95 -26.06 -4.96
C THR A 380 -34.97 -26.53 -6.04
N GLU A 381 -35.44 -27.29 -7.03
CA GLU A 381 -34.62 -27.73 -8.17
C GLU A 381 -34.21 -26.56 -9.08
N SER A 382 -35.15 -25.66 -9.39
CA SER A 382 -34.88 -24.49 -10.24
C SER A 382 -33.88 -23.53 -9.59
N VAL A 383 -34.02 -23.27 -8.28
CA VAL A 383 -33.09 -22.42 -7.52
C VAL A 383 -31.69 -23.06 -7.44
N ALA A 384 -31.60 -24.36 -7.18
CA ALA A 384 -30.32 -25.06 -7.16
C ALA A 384 -29.63 -25.00 -8.55
N ARG A 385 -30.34 -25.33 -9.63
CA ARG A 385 -29.77 -25.25 -11.00
C ARG A 385 -29.36 -23.84 -11.40
N ALA A 386 -30.04 -22.81 -10.88
CA ALA A 386 -29.71 -21.41 -11.13
C ALA A 386 -28.50 -20.89 -10.32
N ARG A 387 -28.20 -21.51 -9.17
CA ARG A 387 -27.05 -21.14 -8.31
C ARG A 387 -25.79 -21.95 -8.60
N PHE A 388 -25.93 -23.24 -8.92
CA PHE A 388 -24.81 -24.20 -9.00
C PHE A 388 -24.60 -24.81 -10.39
N GLY A 389 -25.36 -24.36 -11.40
CA GLY A 389 -25.31 -24.90 -12.78
C GLY A 389 -26.31 -26.03 -13.03
N MET A 390 -26.63 -26.28 -14.30
CA MET A 390 -27.72 -27.19 -14.67
C MET A 390 -27.37 -28.68 -14.56
N ASP A 391 -26.11 -29.03 -14.83
CA ASP A 391 -25.62 -30.42 -14.85
C ASP A 391 -25.02 -30.87 -13.51
N SER A 392 -24.63 -29.92 -12.65
CA SER A 392 -24.00 -30.16 -11.34
C SER A 392 -24.98 -30.60 -10.24
N VAL A 393 -26.30 -30.56 -10.49
CA VAL A 393 -27.34 -30.72 -9.45
C VAL A 393 -28.02 -32.08 -9.52
N TYR A 394 -27.82 -32.90 -8.49
CA TYR A 394 -28.46 -34.20 -8.31
C TYR A 394 -29.52 -34.16 -7.18
N MET A 395 -30.79 -34.35 -7.52
CA MET A 395 -31.89 -34.36 -6.54
C MET A 395 -32.45 -35.77 -6.27
N ALA A 396 -32.52 -36.16 -4.99
CA ALA A 396 -33.10 -37.39 -4.48
C ALA A 396 -34.03 -37.12 -3.28
N THR A 397 -35.08 -36.33 -3.50
CA THR A 397 -36.03 -35.88 -2.46
C THR A 397 -37.35 -36.65 -2.46
N ARG A 398 -37.95 -36.84 -1.29
CA ARG A 398 -39.29 -37.43 -1.10
C ARG A 398 -40.31 -36.36 -0.72
N LEU A 399 -41.59 -36.59 -1.02
CA LEU A 399 -42.67 -35.69 -0.61
C LEU A 399 -43.25 -36.11 0.74
N ASP A 400 -43.51 -35.13 1.61
CA ASP A 400 -44.12 -35.32 2.92
C ASP A 400 -45.00 -34.10 3.29
N GLN A 401 -46.29 -34.30 3.45
CA GLN A 401 -47.26 -33.23 3.75
C GLN A 401 -47.35 -32.89 5.25
N GLY A 402 -46.62 -33.60 6.11
CA GLY A 402 -46.60 -33.37 7.57
C GLY A 402 -45.55 -32.37 8.04
N LEU A 403 -44.78 -31.76 7.13
CA LEU A 403 -43.70 -30.81 7.42
C LEU A 403 -44.25 -29.43 7.85
N PRO A 404 -43.49 -28.62 8.63
CA PRO A 404 -43.90 -27.28 9.06
C PRO A 404 -44.18 -26.31 7.88
N PRO A 405 -45.03 -25.28 8.05
CA PRO A 405 -45.30 -24.29 7.00
C PRO A 405 -44.02 -23.61 6.47
N GLU A 406 -43.13 -23.20 7.38
CA GLU A 406 -41.88 -22.49 7.04
C GLU A 406 -40.81 -23.39 6.40
N TRP A 407 -41.06 -24.70 6.25
CA TRP A 407 -40.14 -25.64 5.61
C TRP A 407 -39.72 -25.21 4.19
N SER A 408 -40.63 -24.56 3.45
CA SER A 408 -40.33 -24.04 2.12
C SER A 408 -39.34 -22.88 2.16
N VAL A 409 -39.45 -22.00 3.15
CA VAL A 409 -38.55 -20.85 3.34
C VAL A 409 -37.18 -21.33 3.80
N ARG A 410 -37.15 -22.20 4.83
CA ARG A 410 -35.93 -22.82 5.37
C ARG A 410 -35.10 -23.53 4.30
N VAL A 411 -35.72 -24.38 3.47
CA VAL A 411 -35.02 -25.08 2.38
C VAL A 411 -34.42 -24.10 1.36
N LEU A 412 -35.16 -23.08 0.92
CA LEU A 412 -34.66 -22.15 -0.10
C LEU A 412 -33.57 -21.22 0.46
N ALA A 413 -33.74 -20.72 1.68
CA ALA A 413 -32.71 -19.94 2.37
C ALA A 413 -31.42 -20.76 2.60
N SER A 414 -31.54 -22.05 2.93
CA SER A 414 -30.38 -22.94 3.11
C SER A 414 -29.60 -23.18 1.82
N LEU A 415 -30.27 -23.20 0.66
CA LEU A 415 -29.62 -23.31 -0.65
C LEU A 415 -28.97 -22.00 -1.08
N GLU A 416 -29.61 -20.86 -0.79
CA GLU A 416 -29.03 -19.55 -1.04
C GLU A 416 -27.76 -19.35 -0.19
N ALA A 417 -27.81 -19.69 1.11
CA ALA A 417 -26.68 -19.66 2.02
C ALA A 417 -25.53 -20.60 1.61
N LEU A 418 -25.86 -21.81 1.11
CA LEU A 418 -24.86 -22.74 0.57
C LEU A 418 -24.13 -22.20 -0.67
N SER A 419 -24.69 -21.21 -1.40
CA SER A 419 -24.03 -20.59 -2.56
C SER A 419 -22.96 -19.53 -2.23
N PHE A 420 -22.70 -19.27 -0.94
CA PHE A 420 -21.58 -18.45 -0.46
C PHE A 420 -20.36 -19.30 -0.02
N LEU A 421 -20.41 -20.62 -0.25
CA LEU A 421 -19.37 -21.58 0.11
C LEU A 421 -18.81 -22.25 -1.15
N ASP A 422 -17.52 -22.56 -1.16
CA ASP A 422 -16.88 -23.36 -2.20
C ASP A 422 -17.17 -24.86 -2.00
N ASN A 423 -17.19 -25.31 -0.74
CA ASN A 423 -17.61 -26.65 -0.37
C ASN A 423 -18.30 -26.68 1.00
N GLY A 424 -19.33 -27.51 1.17
CA GLY A 424 -20.04 -27.59 2.45
C GLY A 424 -21.31 -28.41 2.42
N ALA A 425 -22.10 -28.29 3.49
CA ALA A 425 -23.43 -28.87 3.58
C ALA A 425 -24.38 -27.95 4.36
N ALA A 426 -25.64 -27.94 3.92
CA ALA A 426 -26.76 -27.35 4.65
C ALA A 426 -27.70 -28.47 5.13
N ILE A 427 -28.10 -28.41 6.39
CA ILE A 427 -28.98 -29.35 7.07
C ILE A 427 -30.18 -28.56 7.59
N VAL A 428 -31.38 -28.91 7.15
CA VAL A 428 -32.64 -28.29 7.57
C VAL A 428 -33.42 -29.30 8.41
N GLN A 429 -33.75 -28.90 9.63
CA GLN A 429 -34.56 -29.64 10.61
C GLN A 429 -35.81 -28.80 10.97
N PRO A 430 -36.82 -29.37 11.65
CA PRO A 430 -38.12 -28.69 11.86
C PRO A 430 -38.03 -27.48 12.78
N ASP A 431 -37.02 -27.45 13.64
CA ASP A 431 -36.68 -26.42 14.62
C ASP A 431 -35.48 -25.57 14.18
N ARG A 432 -34.40 -26.18 13.67
CA ARG A 432 -33.15 -25.48 13.29
C ARG A 432 -32.65 -25.62 11.84
N VAL A 433 -31.79 -24.70 11.40
CA VAL A 433 -31.00 -24.80 10.16
C VAL A 433 -29.49 -24.73 10.46
N GLU A 434 -28.73 -25.76 10.10
CA GLU A 434 -27.26 -25.75 10.21
C GLU A 434 -26.61 -25.62 8.82
N LEU A 435 -25.62 -24.73 8.70
CA LEU A 435 -24.72 -24.66 7.56
C LEU A 435 -23.27 -24.88 8.03
N ARG A 436 -22.51 -25.69 7.31
CA ARG A 436 -21.09 -25.97 7.60
C ARG A 436 -20.26 -26.08 6.33
N GLY A 437 -19.03 -25.56 6.32
CA GLY A 437 -18.15 -25.64 5.16
C GLY A 437 -16.97 -24.68 5.15
N LYS A 438 -16.35 -24.56 3.96
CA LYS A 438 -15.24 -23.65 3.67
C LYS A 438 -15.64 -22.60 2.64
N THR A 439 -14.97 -21.46 2.69
CA THR A 439 -15.16 -20.36 1.74
C THR A 439 -13.86 -19.58 1.53
N GLY A 440 -13.58 -19.17 0.30
CA GLY A 440 -12.53 -18.22 -0.05
C GLY A 440 -12.89 -16.75 0.20
N ASN A 441 -14.07 -16.46 0.74
CA ASN A 441 -14.54 -15.10 1.02
C ASN A 441 -14.55 -14.86 2.57
N PRO A 442 -13.79 -13.89 3.10
CA PRO A 442 -13.70 -13.63 4.54
C PRO A 442 -14.99 -13.05 5.16
N ASP A 443 -15.87 -12.43 4.36
CA ASP A 443 -17.15 -11.86 4.78
C ASP A 443 -18.32 -12.85 4.67
N ALA A 444 -18.19 -13.92 3.88
CA ALA A 444 -19.28 -14.85 3.57
C ALA A 444 -20.00 -15.39 4.82
N LYS A 445 -19.30 -15.62 5.93
CA LYS A 445 -19.92 -16.03 7.21
C LYS A 445 -20.91 -14.99 7.75
N SER A 446 -20.55 -13.70 7.67
CA SER A 446 -21.41 -12.57 8.04
C SER A 446 -22.57 -12.42 7.06
N GLU A 447 -22.32 -12.56 5.76
CA GLU A 447 -23.35 -12.49 4.72
C GLU A 447 -24.41 -13.60 4.86
N ILE A 448 -23.97 -14.85 5.04
CA ILE A 448 -24.81 -16.01 5.35
C ILE A 448 -25.65 -15.75 6.60
N SER A 449 -25.05 -15.23 7.67
CA SER A 449 -25.75 -14.99 8.93
C SER A 449 -26.79 -13.88 8.81
N ARG A 450 -26.51 -12.80 8.06
CA ARG A 450 -27.47 -11.75 7.72
C ARG A 450 -28.60 -12.29 6.83
N LEU A 451 -28.26 -13.06 5.80
CA LEU A 451 -29.21 -13.72 4.89
C LEU A 451 -30.18 -14.63 5.65
N LEU A 452 -29.67 -15.52 6.49
CA LEU A 452 -30.52 -16.43 7.27
C LEU A 452 -31.40 -15.65 8.25
N SER A 453 -30.89 -14.60 8.90
CA SER A 453 -31.70 -13.70 9.74
C SER A 453 -32.83 -13.01 8.94
N GLU A 454 -32.54 -12.56 7.72
CA GLU A 454 -33.51 -11.90 6.82
C GLU A 454 -34.58 -12.88 6.31
N LYS A 455 -34.18 -14.07 5.85
CA LYS A 455 -35.09 -15.04 5.22
C LYS A 455 -35.90 -15.85 6.23
N LEU A 456 -35.33 -16.20 7.38
CA LEU A 456 -35.99 -17.01 8.41
C LEU A 456 -36.71 -16.15 9.46
N GLY A 457 -36.24 -14.91 9.66
CA GLY A 457 -36.68 -14.04 10.75
C GLY A 457 -35.86 -14.24 12.03
N SER A 458 -35.92 -13.25 12.92
CA SER A 458 -35.14 -13.16 14.17
C SER A 458 -35.31 -14.34 15.12
N ASN A 459 -36.51 -14.95 15.16
CA ASN A 459 -36.91 -15.95 16.14
C ASN A 459 -36.53 -17.42 15.81
N GLU A 460 -35.95 -17.70 14.64
CA GLU A 460 -35.67 -19.08 14.19
C GLU A 460 -34.22 -19.52 14.51
N GLU A 461 -34.03 -20.75 15.00
CA GLU A 461 -32.67 -21.25 15.29
C GLU A 461 -31.90 -21.57 14.00
N PHE A 462 -30.70 -21.02 13.88
CA PHE A 462 -29.72 -21.46 12.89
C PHE A 462 -28.30 -21.48 13.45
N ARG A 463 -27.37 -22.17 12.77
CA ARG A 463 -25.95 -22.33 13.15
C ARG A 463 -25.06 -22.22 11.90
N VAL A 464 -23.98 -21.44 11.97
CA VAL A 464 -23.10 -21.14 10.82
C VAL A 464 -21.65 -21.53 11.13
N ASN A 465 -21.34 -22.80 10.85
CA ASN A 465 -20.04 -23.45 11.08
C ASN A 465 -19.15 -23.33 9.84
N VAL A 466 -18.89 -22.08 9.43
CA VAL A 466 -18.14 -21.72 8.22
C VAL A 466 -16.74 -21.23 8.57
N THR A 467 -15.73 -21.67 7.82
CA THR A 467 -14.31 -21.29 8.01
C THR A 467 -13.74 -20.70 6.72
N TYR A 468 -13.04 -19.56 6.83
CA TYR A 468 -12.27 -18.99 5.73
C TYR A 468 -11.05 -19.86 5.44
N ASP A 469 -10.75 -20.07 4.15
CA ASP A 469 -9.57 -20.79 3.69
C ASP A 469 -8.88 -19.97 2.59
N GLU A 470 -7.69 -19.44 2.91
CA GLU A 470 -6.90 -18.56 2.06
C GLU A 470 -6.52 -19.21 0.72
N ALA A 471 -6.42 -20.56 0.67
CA ALA A 471 -6.16 -21.31 -0.56
C ALA A 471 -7.41 -21.49 -1.46
N LEU A 472 -8.57 -20.95 -1.05
CA LEU A 472 -9.78 -20.82 -1.86
C LEU A 472 -10.06 -19.36 -2.24
N ASP A 473 -9.34 -18.40 -1.64
CA ASP A 473 -9.46 -16.98 -1.96
C ASP A 473 -8.90 -16.72 -3.37
N PRO A 474 -9.73 -16.26 -4.33
CA PRO A 474 -9.34 -16.18 -5.74
C PRO A 474 -8.32 -15.07 -6.03
N VAL A 475 -8.04 -14.18 -5.07
CA VAL A 475 -7.02 -13.13 -5.22
C VAL A 475 -5.79 -13.41 -4.36
N ALA A 476 -5.97 -13.84 -3.10
CA ALA A 476 -4.82 -14.19 -2.24
C ALA A 476 -4.07 -15.45 -2.72
N SER A 477 -4.74 -16.33 -3.50
CA SER A 477 -4.10 -17.48 -4.15
C SER A 477 -3.20 -17.12 -5.36
N LEU A 478 -3.11 -15.84 -5.77
CA LEU A 478 -2.22 -15.40 -6.84
C LEU A 478 -0.83 -15.04 -6.27
N PRO A 479 0.28 -15.58 -6.81
CA PRO A 479 1.61 -15.25 -6.32
C PRO A 479 1.95 -13.77 -6.52
N SER A 480 2.72 -13.18 -5.61
CA SER A 480 3.19 -11.80 -5.78
C SER A 480 4.14 -11.67 -6.98
N ALA A 481 4.30 -10.45 -7.49
CA ALA A 481 5.23 -10.14 -8.59
C ALA A 481 6.65 -10.70 -8.36
N ARG A 482 7.14 -10.66 -7.12
CA ARG A 482 8.46 -11.20 -6.74
C ARG A 482 8.49 -12.72 -6.76
N GLU A 483 7.46 -13.38 -6.22
CA GLU A 483 7.35 -14.85 -6.22
C GLU A 483 7.21 -15.42 -7.62
N CYS A 484 6.44 -14.76 -8.49
CA CYS A 484 6.34 -15.06 -9.91
C CYS A 484 7.71 -15.15 -10.59
N VAL A 485 8.54 -14.11 -10.43
CA VAL A 485 9.91 -14.09 -10.98
C VAL A 485 10.80 -15.14 -10.34
N ILE A 486 10.69 -15.38 -9.03
CA ILE A 486 11.45 -16.43 -8.33
C ILE A 486 11.08 -17.83 -8.86
N MET A 487 9.79 -18.14 -9.03
CA MET A 487 9.32 -19.42 -9.56
C MET A 487 9.79 -19.67 -11.00
N ILE A 488 9.67 -18.65 -11.87
CA ILE A 488 10.08 -18.74 -13.28
C ILE A 488 11.60 -18.96 -13.38
N ASN A 489 12.40 -18.17 -12.65
CA ASN A 489 13.85 -18.34 -12.62
C ASN A 489 14.26 -19.69 -12.01
N ASP A 490 13.52 -20.20 -11.02
CA ASP A 490 13.79 -21.53 -10.46
C ASP A 490 13.48 -22.68 -11.45
N ALA A 491 12.41 -22.55 -12.25
CA ALA A 491 12.13 -23.47 -13.34
C ALA A 491 13.24 -23.48 -14.40
N ILE A 492 13.80 -22.30 -14.73
CA ILE A 492 14.93 -22.14 -15.64
C ILE A 492 16.22 -22.73 -15.05
N ARG A 493 16.56 -22.45 -13.78
CA ARG A 493 17.71 -23.08 -13.09
C ARG A 493 17.63 -24.61 -13.10
N LYS A 494 16.42 -25.16 -12.87
CA LYS A 494 16.17 -26.61 -12.89
C LYS A 494 16.24 -27.21 -14.29
N ASN A 495 15.90 -26.47 -15.36
CA ASN A 495 15.91 -26.94 -16.75
C ASN A 495 16.23 -25.78 -17.71
N LYS A 496 17.52 -25.49 -17.96
CA LYS A 496 17.95 -24.35 -18.79
C LYS A 496 17.24 -24.29 -20.16
N ILE A 497 17.00 -23.08 -20.65
CA ILE A 497 16.59 -22.84 -22.04
C ILE A 497 17.84 -22.91 -22.93
N THR A 498 18.04 -24.04 -23.62
CA THR A 498 19.19 -24.23 -24.52
C THR A 498 18.90 -23.74 -25.94
N PHE A 499 19.94 -23.25 -26.61
CA PHE A 499 19.93 -22.77 -27.99
C PHE A 499 21.02 -23.47 -28.79
N ALA A 500 20.77 -23.75 -30.07
CA ALA A 500 21.80 -24.36 -30.91
C ALA A 500 23.06 -23.45 -31.04
N PRO A 501 24.28 -24.01 -31.20
CA PRO A 501 25.52 -23.22 -31.22
C PRO A 501 25.52 -22.13 -32.30
N GLY A 502 25.78 -20.88 -31.90
CA GLY A 502 25.71 -19.71 -32.78
C GLY A 502 24.31 -19.34 -33.28
N SER A 503 23.26 -19.96 -32.73
CA SER A 503 21.86 -19.75 -33.12
C SER A 503 21.03 -19.05 -32.04
N VAL A 504 19.88 -18.57 -32.50
CA VAL A 504 18.76 -18.00 -31.73
C VAL A 504 17.60 -18.99 -31.62
N GLU A 505 17.65 -20.10 -32.37
CA GLU A 505 16.67 -21.18 -32.34
C GLU A 505 16.77 -21.98 -31.03
N ILE A 506 15.66 -22.03 -30.29
CA ILE A 506 15.50 -22.78 -29.04
C ILE A 506 15.46 -24.28 -29.36
N GLU A 507 16.23 -25.09 -28.64
CA GLU A 507 16.26 -26.53 -28.87
C GLU A 507 14.96 -27.23 -28.44
N ALA A 508 14.59 -28.30 -29.14
CA ALA A 508 13.38 -29.08 -28.85
C ALA A 508 13.36 -29.71 -27.43
N SER A 509 14.53 -29.86 -26.80
CA SER A 509 14.72 -30.19 -25.38
C SER A 509 14.09 -29.15 -24.44
N ALA A 510 14.30 -27.87 -24.72
CA ALA A 510 13.82 -26.76 -23.90
C ALA A 510 12.32 -26.46 -24.06
N ALA A 511 11.64 -27.03 -25.06
CA ALA A 511 10.19 -26.86 -25.26
C ALA A 511 9.36 -27.32 -24.04
N GLY A 512 9.85 -28.29 -23.27
CA GLY A 512 9.25 -28.70 -22.00
C GLY A 512 9.40 -27.67 -20.87
N THR A 513 10.49 -26.89 -20.88
CA THR A 513 10.69 -25.75 -19.98
C THR A 513 9.79 -24.58 -20.38
N ILE A 514 9.78 -24.22 -21.67
CA ILE A 514 8.98 -23.10 -22.19
C ILE A 514 7.50 -23.26 -21.82
N ARG A 515 6.93 -24.47 -21.92
CA ARG A 515 5.54 -24.70 -21.51
C ARG A 515 5.32 -24.50 -20.00
N LYS A 516 6.22 -25.00 -19.15
CA LYS A 516 6.14 -24.77 -17.69
C LYS A 516 6.24 -23.27 -17.35
N ILE A 517 7.10 -22.52 -18.03
CA ILE A 517 7.18 -21.07 -17.90
C ILE A 517 5.89 -20.41 -18.37
N ALA A 518 5.31 -20.83 -19.50
CA ALA A 518 4.02 -20.33 -19.98
C ALA A 518 2.87 -20.63 -18.98
N ASP A 519 2.88 -21.80 -18.36
CA ASP A 519 1.91 -22.17 -17.32
C ASP A 519 2.10 -21.32 -16.04
N MET A 520 3.34 -21.02 -15.65
CA MET A 520 3.66 -20.11 -14.53
C MET A 520 3.30 -18.65 -14.83
N VAL A 521 3.65 -18.12 -16.00
CA VAL A 521 3.30 -16.73 -16.37
C VAL A 521 1.77 -16.56 -16.47
N ARG A 522 1.02 -17.61 -16.86
CA ARG A 522 -0.46 -17.58 -16.81
C ARG A 522 -1.04 -17.60 -15.38
N GLN A 523 -0.28 -18.00 -14.36
CA GLN A 523 -0.63 -17.84 -12.94
C GLN A 523 -0.21 -16.47 -12.38
N CYS A 524 0.49 -15.67 -13.18
CA CYS A 524 1.02 -14.35 -12.83
C CYS A 524 0.43 -13.25 -13.73
N PRO A 525 -0.91 -13.07 -13.73
CA PRO A 525 -1.53 -11.98 -14.48
C PRO A 525 -0.95 -10.64 -14.02
N ASP A 526 -0.84 -9.70 -14.95
CA ASP A 526 -0.50 -8.30 -14.67
C ASP A 526 0.90 -7.99 -14.09
N VAL A 527 1.74 -9.01 -13.87
CA VAL A 527 3.15 -8.84 -13.48
C VAL A 527 4.00 -8.42 -14.69
N ALA A 528 4.65 -7.25 -14.60
CA ALA A 528 5.53 -6.70 -15.62
C ALA A 528 6.96 -7.27 -15.50
N MET A 529 7.43 -8.03 -16.50
CA MET A 529 8.71 -8.73 -16.47
C MET A 529 9.58 -8.49 -17.71
N GLU A 530 10.88 -8.34 -17.50
CA GLU A 530 11.89 -8.34 -18.55
C GLU A 530 12.49 -9.74 -18.72
N ILE A 531 12.59 -10.21 -19.97
CA ILE A 531 13.36 -11.38 -20.36
C ILE A 531 14.80 -10.94 -20.67
N GLY A 532 15.70 -11.11 -19.71
CA GLY A 532 17.12 -10.80 -19.84
C GLY A 532 17.90 -11.92 -20.53
N GLY A 533 18.51 -11.62 -21.68
CA GLY A 533 19.41 -12.53 -22.39
C GLY A 533 20.88 -12.21 -22.14
N HIS A 534 21.70 -13.25 -21.93
CA HIS A 534 23.13 -13.15 -21.63
C HIS A 534 23.99 -14.11 -22.48
N THR A 535 25.27 -13.81 -22.61
CA THR A 535 26.30 -14.62 -23.27
C THR A 535 27.56 -14.76 -22.40
N ASP A 536 28.44 -15.67 -22.78
CA ASP A 536 29.83 -15.65 -22.32
C ASP A 536 30.65 -14.58 -23.07
N SER A 537 31.92 -14.41 -22.70
CA SER A 537 32.87 -13.49 -23.33
C SER A 537 33.50 -14.00 -24.65
N GLN A 538 32.95 -15.05 -25.28
CA GLN A 538 33.55 -15.64 -26.49
C GLN A 538 33.04 -15.00 -27.78
N GLY A 539 33.36 -13.72 -27.98
CA GLY A 539 32.98 -13.01 -29.19
C GLY A 539 33.57 -11.61 -29.33
N SER A 540 32.80 -10.76 -29.98
CA SER A 540 32.91 -9.31 -29.88
C SER A 540 31.63 -8.80 -29.24
N GLU A 541 31.77 -7.93 -28.24
CA GLU A 541 30.70 -7.24 -27.49
C GLU A 541 29.42 -6.97 -28.32
N GLU A 542 29.53 -6.28 -29.47
CA GLU A 542 28.40 -5.94 -30.35
C GLU A 542 27.65 -7.18 -30.91
N LEU A 543 28.36 -8.26 -31.22
CA LEU A 543 27.78 -9.54 -31.67
C LEU A 543 27.13 -10.28 -30.50
N ASN A 544 27.73 -10.23 -29.31
CA ASN A 544 27.19 -10.84 -28.11
C ASN A 544 25.92 -10.12 -27.61
N LYS A 545 25.89 -8.78 -27.67
CA LYS A 545 24.69 -7.96 -27.42
C LYS A 545 23.59 -8.20 -28.46
N SER A 546 23.96 -8.36 -29.74
CA SER A 546 23.00 -8.72 -30.79
C SER A 546 22.43 -10.15 -30.62
N LEU A 547 23.26 -11.13 -30.24
CA LEU A 547 22.86 -12.53 -30.07
C LEU A 547 21.96 -12.71 -28.84
N SER A 548 22.32 -12.11 -27.70
CA SER A 548 21.51 -12.13 -26.47
C SER A 548 20.13 -11.51 -26.69
N GLN A 549 20.03 -10.34 -27.32
CA GLN A 549 18.75 -9.70 -27.64
C GLN A 549 17.86 -10.60 -28.52
N GLN A 550 18.44 -11.24 -29.54
CA GLN A 550 17.68 -12.14 -30.41
C GLN A 550 17.24 -13.42 -29.68
N ARG A 551 18.01 -13.91 -28.71
CA ARG A 551 17.62 -15.05 -27.85
C ARG A 551 16.48 -14.69 -26.91
N ALA A 552 16.55 -13.53 -26.23
CA ALA A 552 15.45 -13.01 -25.42
C ALA A 552 14.16 -12.84 -26.24
N ASN A 553 14.26 -12.25 -27.43
CA ASN A 553 13.15 -12.14 -28.38
C ASN A 553 12.61 -13.52 -28.81
N SER A 554 13.46 -14.55 -28.92
CA SER A 554 13.04 -15.90 -29.30
C SER A 554 12.27 -16.59 -28.18
N VAL A 555 12.62 -16.36 -26.91
CA VAL A 555 11.83 -16.83 -25.74
C VAL A 555 10.48 -16.11 -25.69
N LEU A 556 10.45 -14.79 -25.89
CA LEU A 556 9.21 -14.01 -25.96
C LEU A 556 8.24 -14.56 -27.02
N ASN A 557 8.75 -14.83 -28.23
CA ASN A 557 7.96 -15.42 -29.32
C ASN A 557 7.50 -16.86 -29.01
N ALA A 558 8.28 -17.64 -28.26
CA ALA A 558 7.90 -18.99 -27.85
C ALA A 558 6.78 -18.99 -26.80
N LEU A 559 6.79 -18.04 -25.86
CA LEU A 559 5.70 -17.83 -24.91
C LEU A 559 4.42 -17.34 -25.60
N LEU A 560 4.54 -16.44 -26.59
CA LEU A 560 3.42 -16.02 -27.44
C LEU A 560 2.79 -17.22 -28.19
N ALA A 561 3.60 -18.17 -28.66
CA ALA A 561 3.12 -19.39 -29.31
C ALA A 561 2.37 -20.34 -28.35
N GLU A 562 2.78 -20.42 -27.07
CA GLU A 562 2.04 -21.09 -25.99
C GLU A 562 0.87 -20.25 -25.41
N ARG A 563 0.46 -19.20 -26.14
CA ARG A 563 -0.66 -18.28 -25.83
C ARG A 563 -0.55 -17.56 -24.48
N VAL A 564 0.67 -17.15 -24.12
CA VAL A 564 0.89 -16.20 -23.02
C VAL A 564 0.55 -14.77 -23.50
N LEU A 565 -0.04 -13.95 -22.63
CA LEU A 565 -0.22 -12.53 -22.90
C LEU A 565 1.12 -11.81 -22.75
N THR A 566 1.72 -11.39 -23.87
CA THR A 566 3.06 -10.77 -23.88
C THR A 566 3.06 -9.24 -23.78
N SER A 567 1.92 -8.59 -23.48
CA SER A 567 1.88 -7.12 -23.29
C SER A 567 2.74 -6.65 -22.11
N ASN A 568 2.92 -7.52 -21.12
CA ASN A 568 3.60 -7.24 -19.87
C ASN A 568 5.03 -7.85 -19.85
N LEU A 569 5.50 -8.31 -21.02
CA LEU A 569 6.80 -8.96 -21.19
C LEU A 569 7.68 -8.15 -22.15
N THR A 570 8.77 -7.57 -21.66
CA THR A 570 9.85 -7.00 -22.49
C THR A 570 10.96 -8.04 -22.70
N ALA A 571 11.88 -7.76 -23.62
CA ALA A 571 13.03 -8.62 -23.89
C ALA A 571 14.27 -7.74 -24.12
N TYR A 572 15.36 -8.02 -23.41
CA TYR A 572 16.58 -7.22 -23.44
C TYR A 572 17.84 -8.09 -23.58
N GLY A 573 18.83 -7.61 -24.34
CA GLY A 573 20.13 -8.27 -24.52
C GLY A 573 21.26 -7.56 -23.77
N TYR A 574 21.76 -8.17 -22.70
CA TYR A 574 22.91 -7.67 -21.93
C TYR A 574 24.26 -8.11 -22.52
N GLY A 575 24.28 -9.06 -23.46
CA GLY A 575 25.53 -9.63 -23.98
C GLY A 575 26.38 -10.24 -22.87
N GLU A 576 27.64 -9.80 -22.78
CA GLU A 576 28.62 -10.24 -21.78
C GLU A 576 28.76 -9.27 -20.58
N GLU A 577 27.92 -8.24 -20.49
CA GLU A 577 28.06 -7.11 -19.53
C GLU A 577 27.70 -7.50 -18.08
N GLN A 578 26.92 -8.56 -17.87
CA GLN A 578 26.50 -9.04 -16.54
C GLN A 578 26.85 -10.52 -16.32
N PRO A 579 28.15 -10.86 -16.16
CA PRO A 579 28.59 -12.22 -15.84
C PRO A 579 28.25 -12.58 -14.39
N VAL A 580 27.76 -13.80 -14.18
CA VAL A 580 27.47 -14.39 -12.85
C VAL A 580 28.53 -15.39 -12.42
N ALA A 581 29.36 -15.88 -13.35
CA ALA A 581 30.41 -16.85 -13.12
C ALA A 581 31.69 -16.55 -13.92
N ASP A 582 32.79 -17.21 -13.57
CA ASP A 582 34.11 -16.98 -14.17
C ASP A 582 34.20 -17.48 -15.63
N ASN A 583 34.34 -16.51 -16.55
CA ASN A 583 34.48 -16.73 -17.98
C ASN A 583 35.76 -17.47 -18.41
N ASP A 584 36.77 -17.64 -17.54
CA ASP A 584 37.94 -18.46 -17.86
C ASP A 584 37.61 -19.98 -17.86
N THR A 585 36.61 -20.41 -17.09
CA THR A 585 36.13 -21.81 -17.02
C THR A 585 35.05 -22.11 -18.06
N GLU A 586 34.91 -23.36 -18.54
CA GLU A 586 33.79 -23.69 -19.46
C GLU A 586 32.47 -23.77 -18.70
N GLU A 587 32.53 -24.23 -17.46
CA GLU A 587 31.44 -24.29 -16.50
C GLU A 587 30.85 -22.88 -16.25
N GLY A 588 31.70 -21.88 -15.96
CA GLY A 588 31.27 -20.50 -15.75
C GLY A 588 30.81 -19.79 -17.04
N ARG A 589 31.42 -20.08 -18.19
CA ARG A 589 30.87 -19.65 -19.50
C ARG A 589 29.46 -20.22 -19.72
N GLU A 590 29.25 -21.49 -19.41
CA GLU A 590 27.95 -22.14 -19.50
C GLU A 590 26.92 -21.56 -18.52
N GLU A 591 27.32 -21.07 -17.35
CA GLU A 591 26.45 -20.33 -16.44
C GLU A 591 26.15 -18.89 -16.91
N ASN A 592 27.10 -18.22 -17.56
CA ASN A 592 26.88 -16.90 -18.19
C ASN A 592 25.96 -16.97 -19.42
N ARG A 593 25.95 -18.08 -20.17
CA ARG A 593 25.03 -18.36 -21.29
C ARG A 593 23.58 -18.65 -20.80
N ARG A 594 22.93 -17.67 -20.16
CA ARG A 594 21.62 -17.79 -19.52
C ARG A 594 20.52 -16.92 -20.14
N ILE A 595 19.28 -17.30 -19.82
CA ILE A 595 18.08 -16.44 -19.86
C ILE A 595 17.62 -16.27 -18.42
N GLU A 596 17.20 -15.07 -18.03
CA GLU A 596 16.61 -14.77 -16.74
C GLU A 596 15.36 -13.91 -16.91
N PHE A 597 14.50 -13.90 -15.89
CA PHE A 597 13.38 -12.97 -15.78
C PHE A 597 13.69 -11.97 -14.66
N LYS A 598 13.43 -10.69 -14.90
CA LYS A 598 13.54 -9.57 -13.94
C LYS A 598 12.19 -8.86 -13.85
N LEU A 599 11.95 -8.09 -12.78
CA LEU A 599 10.82 -7.16 -12.75
C LEU A 599 11.18 -5.88 -13.50
N ILE A 600 10.24 -5.33 -14.27
CA ILE A 600 10.45 -4.03 -14.91
C ILE A 600 10.34 -2.96 -13.82
N GLY A 601 11.43 -2.23 -13.58
CA GLY A 601 11.53 -1.23 -12.50
C GLY A 601 12.35 -1.66 -11.27
N THR A 602 13.02 -2.82 -11.27
CA THR A 602 14.14 -3.07 -10.34
C THR A 602 15.45 -2.58 -10.96
N GLU A 603 16.09 -1.58 -10.36
CA GLU A 603 17.54 -1.50 -10.33
C GLU A 603 18.03 -2.00 -8.95
N ASP A 604 18.96 -2.96 -8.99
CA ASP A 604 19.75 -3.57 -7.91
C ASP A 604 19.13 -3.71 -6.51
N LEU A 605 18.64 -4.92 -6.22
CA LEU A 605 18.58 -5.47 -4.86
C LEU A 605 19.47 -6.72 -4.76
N PRO A 606 20.34 -6.83 -3.74
CA PRO A 606 21.19 -8.01 -3.56
C PRO A 606 20.41 -9.24 -3.07
N ASP A 607 20.97 -10.44 -3.31
CA ASP A 607 20.34 -11.75 -3.07
C ASP A 607 19.99 -12.09 -1.61
N ASN A 608 20.42 -11.28 -0.63
CA ASN A 608 20.33 -11.57 0.80
C ASN A 608 19.07 -11.01 1.49
N ILE A 609 17.93 -10.98 0.80
CA ILE A 609 16.63 -10.59 1.37
C ILE A 609 15.64 -11.76 1.25
N ALA A 610 15.10 -12.21 2.38
CA ALA A 610 14.14 -13.31 2.47
C ALA A 610 12.72 -12.90 1.98
N PRO A 611 11.79 -13.85 1.76
CA PRO A 611 10.46 -13.56 1.22
C PRO A 611 9.61 -12.61 2.06
N ASP A 612 9.86 -12.52 3.36
CA ASP A 612 9.20 -11.61 4.32
C ASP A 612 9.82 -10.20 4.37
N GLY A 613 10.86 -9.94 3.57
CA GLY A 613 11.60 -8.69 3.57
C GLY A 613 12.71 -8.59 4.63
N SER A 614 12.96 -9.63 5.42
CA SER A 614 14.08 -9.66 6.37
C SER A 614 15.43 -9.82 5.65
N ILE A 615 16.47 -9.18 6.18
CA ILE A 615 17.85 -9.29 5.66
C ILE A 615 18.48 -10.54 6.25
N ILE A 616 19.05 -11.40 5.40
CA ILE A 616 19.83 -12.55 5.83
C ILE A 616 21.23 -12.06 6.21
N GLU A 617 21.52 -12.03 7.51
CA GLU A 617 22.89 -11.78 8.00
C GLU A 617 23.77 -12.99 7.72
N ASP A 618 24.75 -12.83 6.81
CA ASP A 618 25.64 -13.90 6.39
C ASP A 618 26.76 -14.12 7.44
N ILE A 619 26.59 -15.14 8.27
CA ILE A 619 27.44 -15.42 9.44
C ILE A 619 28.78 -16.06 9.01
N SER A 620 29.63 -15.27 8.35
CA SER A 620 30.99 -15.68 8.02
C SER A 620 31.86 -15.86 9.28
N GLU A 621 32.53 -17.01 9.40
CA GLU A 621 33.30 -17.39 10.60
C GLU A 621 34.56 -16.51 10.77
N GLY A 622 34.52 -15.54 11.70
CA GLY A 622 35.52 -14.45 11.75
C GLY A 622 35.94 -13.93 13.13
N ALA A 623 36.50 -14.79 13.99
CA ALA A 623 37.30 -14.43 15.18
C ALA A 623 36.65 -13.55 16.28
N VAL A 624 36.06 -14.21 17.28
CA VAL A 624 35.74 -13.60 18.59
C VAL A 624 37.03 -13.14 19.30
N GLN A 625 37.06 -11.89 19.76
CA GLN A 625 37.96 -11.44 20.83
C GLN A 625 37.13 -10.86 21.99
N THR A 626 37.24 -11.51 23.15
CA THR A 626 36.56 -11.15 24.39
C THR A 626 37.24 -9.99 25.11
N ALA A 627 36.45 -9.02 25.57
CA ALA A 627 36.87 -8.04 26.58
C ALA A 627 35.70 -7.77 27.53
N ASP A 628 35.76 -8.38 28.71
CA ASP A 628 34.80 -8.19 29.81
C ASP A 628 35.18 -7.01 30.72
N GLU A 629 34.18 -6.53 31.48
CA GLU A 629 34.25 -5.66 32.68
C GLU A 629 34.97 -4.29 32.59
N ASP A 630 34.20 -3.20 32.77
CA ASP A 630 34.03 -2.60 34.12
C ASP A 630 32.79 -1.66 34.17
N LEU A 631 32.24 -1.41 35.36
CA LEU A 631 31.01 -0.64 35.59
C LEU A 631 31.30 0.73 36.25
N GLY A 632 30.95 1.83 35.56
CA GLY A 632 31.18 3.20 36.06
C GLY A 632 29.99 4.15 35.85
N SER A 633 29.31 4.53 36.93
CA SER A 633 28.12 5.40 36.86
C SER A 633 28.44 6.87 36.53
N VAL A 634 27.65 7.49 35.65
CA VAL A 634 27.67 8.95 35.42
C VAL A 634 26.39 9.59 35.96
N ARG A 635 26.54 10.54 36.90
CA ARG A 635 25.47 11.46 37.35
C ARG A 635 25.63 12.82 36.65
N PRO A 636 24.54 13.59 36.46
CA PRO A 636 24.59 14.85 35.70
C PRO A 636 25.38 15.96 36.41
N ARG A 637 25.95 16.88 35.60
CA ARG A 637 26.71 18.05 36.09
C ARG A 637 25.78 19.26 36.33
N PRO A 638 25.85 19.94 37.50
CA PRO A 638 25.24 21.25 37.69
C PRO A 638 26.13 22.40 37.14
N ARG A 639 25.52 23.56 36.89
CA ARG A 639 26.20 24.82 36.52
C ARG A 639 26.81 25.52 37.76
N PRO A 640 27.94 26.24 37.61
CA PRO A 640 28.31 27.37 38.45
C PRO A 640 28.06 28.73 37.75
N GLY A 641 27.96 29.82 38.52
CA GLY A 641 27.88 31.20 38.03
C GLY A 641 27.99 32.20 39.20
N GLY A 642 28.47 33.42 38.90
CA GLY A 642 28.79 34.46 39.90
C GLY A 642 30.14 34.25 40.60
N ASP A 643 30.98 35.26 40.88
CA ASP A 643 30.96 36.73 40.63
C ASP A 643 32.46 37.18 40.47
N ASP A 644 32.90 38.40 40.12
CA ASP A 644 32.29 39.73 39.89
C ASP A 644 33.27 40.57 38.97
N ASP A 645 33.15 41.91 38.98
CA ASP A 645 34.15 42.94 38.60
C ASP A 645 34.45 43.25 37.09
N ALA A 646 33.46 43.94 36.49
CA ALA A 646 33.59 45.33 35.98
C ALA A 646 34.00 45.70 34.53
N GLU A 647 33.21 46.63 33.97
CA GLU A 647 33.43 47.60 32.85
C GLU A 647 33.66 47.06 31.40
N ALA A 648 32.99 47.56 30.34
CA ALA A 648 31.87 48.53 30.26
C ALA A 648 31.14 48.55 28.88
N VAL A 649 29.81 48.70 28.92
CA VAL A 649 28.91 49.45 27.99
C VAL A 649 28.78 49.04 26.50
N GLU A 650 27.60 48.47 26.18
CA GLU A 650 26.67 48.67 25.02
C GLU A 650 27.19 48.56 23.56
N ALA A 651 26.51 47.92 22.58
CA ALA A 651 25.07 47.78 22.23
C ALA A 651 24.45 49.05 21.60
N ASP A 652 23.51 49.01 20.65
CA ASP A 652 22.95 47.88 19.87
C ASP A 652 22.46 48.35 18.46
N ASP A 653 22.09 47.36 17.63
CA ASP A 653 21.23 47.26 16.43
C ASP A 653 20.67 48.50 15.63
N ALA A 654 20.25 48.17 14.39
CA ALA A 654 19.12 48.73 13.64
C ALA A 654 19.18 50.13 12.97
N ALA A 655 19.58 50.09 11.69
CA ALA A 655 18.74 50.47 10.53
C ALA A 655 18.47 51.94 10.11
N ALA A 656 18.17 52.04 8.80
CA ALA A 656 17.29 52.99 8.10
C ALA A 656 17.87 54.27 7.43
N GLU A 657 17.46 54.41 6.16
CA GLU A 657 17.36 55.59 5.28
C GLU A 657 18.62 56.32 4.76
N ALA A 658 18.46 56.84 3.53
CA ALA A 658 19.36 57.76 2.82
C ALA A 658 19.01 59.23 3.23
N PRO A 659 19.28 60.36 2.51
CA PRO A 659 19.27 60.55 1.03
C PRO A 659 20.32 61.58 0.51
N VAL A 660 20.07 62.18 -0.67
CA VAL A 660 20.60 63.47 -1.19
C VAL A 660 22.03 63.46 -1.75
N THR A 661 22.39 64.00 -2.94
CA THR A 661 21.74 64.28 -4.26
C THR A 661 22.93 64.45 -5.29
N ASP A 662 22.96 65.09 -6.48
CA ASP A 662 22.05 65.99 -7.22
C ASP A 662 22.36 66.16 -8.73
N ASP A 663 21.34 66.71 -9.41
CA ASP A 663 21.31 67.58 -10.60
C ASP A 663 21.82 67.19 -12.01
N ALA A 664 20.95 67.56 -12.97
CA ALA A 664 21.19 68.08 -14.33
C ALA A 664 21.71 67.20 -15.51
N ALA A 665 21.17 67.34 -16.75
CA ALA A 665 19.94 68.02 -17.21
C ALA A 665 19.66 67.78 -18.73
N VAL A 666 18.39 67.98 -19.17
CA VAL A 666 17.97 68.66 -20.45
C VAL A 666 18.26 67.93 -21.80
N THR A 667 17.35 67.76 -22.79
CA THR A 667 15.91 68.07 -23.05
C THR A 667 15.43 67.27 -24.31
N ASP A 668 14.17 67.28 -24.83
CA ASP A 668 12.93 68.02 -24.50
C ASP A 668 11.62 67.27 -24.88
N GLU A 669 10.56 67.58 -24.13
CA GLU A 669 9.14 67.92 -24.50
C GLU A 669 8.41 67.40 -25.77
N THR A 670 7.07 67.37 -25.84
CA THR A 670 5.94 67.73 -24.91
C THR A 670 4.79 66.72 -25.16
N ALA A 671 3.93 66.28 -24.22
CA ALA A 671 2.92 67.00 -23.40
C ALA A 671 1.83 67.72 -24.24
N ALA A 672 0.57 67.90 -23.84
CA ALA A 672 -0.21 67.64 -22.61
C ALA A 672 -1.73 67.61 -23.00
N GLU A 673 -2.77 67.38 -22.18
CA GLU A 673 -2.93 67.12 -20.74
C GLU A 673 -4.30 66.45 -20.42
N ASN A 674 -4.44 66.02 -19.17
CA ASN A 674 -5.60 65.46 -18.42
C ASN A 674 -6.82 66.43 -18.26
N PRO A 675 -7.90 66.10 -17.48
CA PRO A 675 -8.75 64.89 -17.31
C PRO A 675 -10.27 65.32 -17.28
N PRO A 676 -11.19 64.90 -16.36
CA PRO A 676 -11.48 63.62 -15.66
C PRO A 676 -12.97 63.13 -15.81
N GLU A 677 -13.33 62.12 -15.00
CA GLU A 677 -14.64 61.90 -14.35
C GLU A 677 -15.77 61.04 -14.98
N THR A 678 -16.56 60.44 -14.06
CA THR A 678 -17.91 59.85 -14.17
C THR A 678 -18.18 58.64 -15.09
N ALA A 679 -18.45 57.50 -14.43
CA ALA A 679 -19.68 56.70 -14.46
C ALA A 679 -20.54 56.52 -15.74
N ALA A 680 -21.00 55.27 -15.87
CA ALA A 680 -22.27 54.80 -16.46
C ALA A 680 -22.44 54.72 -18.00
N GLN A 681 -23.03 53.58 -18.40
CA GLN A 681 -24.09 53.42 -19.41
C GLN A 681 -23.91 54.07 -20.81
N ASP A 682 -23.94 53.23 -21.84
CA ASP A 682 -25.17 53.13 -22.64
C ASP A 682 -25.37 51.73 -23.26
N ALA A 683 -26.62 51.28 -23.27
CA ALA A 683 -27.16 50.15 -24.04
C ALA A 683 -28.71 50.25 -24.05
N THR A 684 -29.25 51.45 -24.28
CA THR A 684 -30.67 51.76 -24.04
C THR A 684 -31.52 51.72 -25.32
N GLU A 685 -32.26 50.62 -25.58
CA GLU A 685 -33.57 50.67 -26.27
C GLU A 685 -34.39 49.37 -26.09
N VAL A 686 -35.11 49.28 -24.97
CA VAL A 686 -36.59 49.17 -24.85
C VAL A 686 -37.35 48.94 -26.18
N PRO A 687 -38.36 48.02 -26.28
CA PRO A 687 -39.42 47.82 -25.28
C PRO A 687 -39.80 46.37 -24.87
N GLU A 688 -40.44 46.29 -23.70
CA GLU A 688 -41.75 45.67 -23.36
C GLU A 688 -42.19 44.37 -24.10
N ASP A 689 -42.76 43.36 -23.43
CA ASP A 689 -43.93 43.44 -22.54
C ASP A 689 -44.12 42.20 -21.60
N ALA A 690 -45.04 42.34 -20.64
CA ALA A 690 -45.90 41.33 -20.00
C ALA A 690 -45.34 40.04 -19.34
N SER A 691 -45.52 40.01 -18.00
CA SER A 691 -46.34 39.02 -17.26
C SER A 691 -45.80 37.63 -16.84
N ALA A 692 -45.93 37.35 -15.53
CA ALA A 692 -46.55 36.19 -14.86
C ALA A 692 -47.09 35.00 -15.70
N SER A 693 -47.22 33.75 -15.21
CA SER A 693 -46.87 33.10 -13.91
C SER A 693 -47.27 31.60 -14.00
N GLU A 694 -46.81 30.78 -13.03
CA GLU A 694 -47.52 29.60 -12.46
C GLU A 694 -47.90 28.35 -13.31
N THR A 695 -48.02 27.22 -12.58
CA THR A 695 -48.84 26.01 -12.82
C THR A 695 -48.53 25.04 -13.97
N ASP A 696 -47.99 23.88 -13.57
CA ASP A 696 -48.63 22.54 -13.59
C ASP A 696 -48.98 21.76 -14.88
N ALA A 697 -49.15 20.45 -14.63
CA ALA A 697 -49.96 19.45 -15.34
C ALA A 697 -49.33 18.51 -16.39
N GLU A 698 -49.29 17.25 -15.96
CA GLU A 698 -49.35 15.97 -16.68
C GLU A 698 -50.19 15.91 -17.97
N ALA A 699 -49.78 15.08 -18.94
CA ALA A 699 -50.62 14.17 -19.77
C ALA A 699 -49.75 13.43 -20.83
N THR A 700 -49.28 12.19 -20.63
CA THR A 700 -49.93 10.87 -20.92
C THR A 700 -50.06 10.42 -22.40
N ALA A 701 -49.48 9.24 -22.68
CA ALA A 701 -50.03 8.11 -23.47
C ALA A 701 -49.90 8.00 -25.02
N ALA A 702 -49.97 6.73 -25.46
CA ALA A 702 -50.00 6.13 -26.82
C ALA A 702 -48.70 6.27 -27.66
N ASP A 703 -48.06 5.21 -28.20
CA ASP A 703 -48.46 3.94 -28.86
C ASP A 703 -48.85 4.09 -30.36
N GLU A 704 -47.95 3.64 -31.24
CA GLU A 704 -48.31 3.14 -32.58
C GLU A 704 -47.27 2.12 -33.10
N ARG A 705 -47.68 1.20 -33.97
CA ARG A 705 -46.87 0.10 -34.54
C ARG A 705 -46.83 0.12 -36.07
N ALA A 706 -45.65 -0.08 -36.66
CA ALA A 706 -45.40 -0.78 -37.94
C ALA A 706 -43.86 -0.97 -38.07
N GLU A 707 -43.23 -2.10 -38.40
CA GLU A 707 -43.55 -3.29 -39.24
C GLU A 707 -43.39 -3.05 -40.75
N THR A 708 -42.28 -3.54 -41.34
CA THR A 708 -42.13 -3.79 -42.80
C THR A 708 -40.98 -4.76 -43.17
N THR A 709 -41.30 -6.05 -43.13
CA THR A 709 -41.01 -7.14 -44.10
C THR A 709 -39.89 -7.00 -45.18
N SER A 710 -38.97 -7.98 -45.20
CA SER A 710 -38.45 -8.75 -46.38
C SER A 710 -37.52 -9.88 -45.84
N GLY A 711 -37.32 -11.07 -46.42
CA GLY A 711 -37.56 -11.62 -47.77
C GLY A 711 -36.20 -11.87 -48.47
N GLU A 712 -35.84 -13.04 -49.03
CA GLU A 712 -36.58 -14.28 -49.34
C GLU A 712 -35.59 -15.42 -49.80
N THR A 713 -36.02 -16.71 -49.86
CA THR A 713 -35.46 -17.84 -50.70
C THR A 713 -34.01 -18.34 -50.48
N GLU A 714 -33.51 -19.54 -50.88
CA GLU A 714 -33.95 -20.88 -51.39
C GLU A 714 -32.70 -21.84 -51.35
N ASP A 715 -32.72 -23.18 -51.53
CA ASP A 715 -33.51 -24.32 -50.99
C ASP A 715 -32.83 -25.69 -51.37
N THR A 716 -33.28 -26.82 -50.79
CA THR A 716 -33.13 -28.26 -51.21
C THR A 716 -31.87 -29.14 -50.94
N ALA A 717 -32.15 -30.45 -50.82
CA ALA A 717 -31.31 -31.68 -50.84
C ALA A 717 -30.43 -31.97 -49.59
N THR A 718 -30.49 -33.12 -48.89
CA THR A 718 -31.00 -34.51 -49.08
C THR A 718 -30.07 -35.49 -49.81
N GLU A 719 -29.48 -36.44 -49.07
CA GLU A 719 -29.01 -37.74 -49.57
C GLU A 719 -29.00 -38.79 -48.42
N GLU A 720 -29.09 -40.09 -48.74
CA GLU A 720 -29.19 -41.22 -47.79
C GLU A 720 -27.93 -42.12 -47.83
N SER A 721 -27.61 -42.82 -46.74
CA SER A 721 -26.82 -44.07 -46.80
C SER A 721 -27.07 -44.97 -45.59
N GLU A 722 -27.16 -46.28 -45.83
CA GLU A 722 -27.29 -47.34 -44.82
C GLU A 722 -25.92 -47.74 -44.24
N GLY A 723 -25.92 -48.50 -43.12
CA GLY A 723 -24.69 -48.97 -42.46
C GLY A 723 -24.91 -49.93 -41.28
N ASP A 724 -25.23 -51.20 -41.58
CA ASP A 724 -25.50 -52.28 -40.62
C ASP A 724 -24.24 -53.11 -40.26
N ASN A 725 -23.96 -53.39 -38.97
CA ASN A 725 -23.77 -54.75 -38.42
C ASN A 725 -23.26 -54.86 -36.95
N THR A 726 -23.68 -55.95 -36.28
CA THR A 726 -23.06 -56.73 -35.16
C THR A 726 -22.57 -56.02 -33.87
N SER A 727 -22.81 -56.49 -32.63
CA SER A 727 -22.99 -57.84 -32.00
C SER A 727 -21.70 -58.45 -31.40
N GLU A 728 -21.88 -59.29 -30.36
CA GLU A 728 -20.87 -60.00 -29.52
C GLU A 728 -20.11 -59.08 -28.53
N ALA A 729 -20.11 -59.23 -27.19
CA ALA A 729 -20.53 -60.24 -26.20
C ALA A 729 -19.50 -61.30 -25.77
N ALA A 730 -19.53 -61.65 -24.47
CA ALA A 730 -18.63 -62.54 -23.72
C ALA A 730 -17.20 -61.98 -23.49
N THR A 731 -16.42 -62.41 -22.47
CA THR A 731 -16.57 -63.52 -21.50
C THR A 731 -16.32 -63.09 -20.05
N ASP A 732 -16.86 -63.85 -19.10
CA ASP A 732 -16.53 -63.81 -17.66
C ASP A 732 -15.08 -64.18 -17.36
N THR A 733 -14.61 -63.85 -16.15
CA THR A 733 -13.63 -64.66 -15.39
C THR A 733 -13.84 -64.42 -13.90
N GLU A 734 -14.43 -65.39 -13.21
CA GLU A 734 -14.46 -65.45 -11.73
C GLU A 734 -13.05 -65.76 -11.19
N GLY A 735 -12.75 -65.29 -9.98
CA GLY A 735 -11.42 -65.40 -9.34
C GLY A 735 -11.50 -65.42 -7.83
N ASP A 736 -12.28 -66.37 -7.28
CA ASP A 736 -12.41 -66.62 -5.84
C ASP A 736 -11.13 -67.26 -5.26
N ILE A 737 -10.54 -66.64 -4.23
CA ILE A 737 -9.63 -67.27 -3.27
C ILE A 737 -9.89 -66.65 -1.88
N THR A 738 -10.00 -67.51 -0.87
CA THR A 738 -10.29 -67.20 0.54
C THR A 738 -9.03 -67.10 1.41
N GLU A 739 -9.22 -67.11 2.74
CA GLU A 739 -8.23 -67.15 3.84
C GLU A 739 -7.63 -65.76 4.18
N GLU A 740 -7.82 -65.14 5.35
CA GLU A 740 -7.83 -65.59 6.77
C GLU A 740 -6.43 -65.60 7.42
N GLU A 741 -6.12 -64.54 8.20
CA GLU A 741 -5.26 -64.66 9.38
C GLU A 741 -5.70 -63.67 10.47
N THR A 742 -5.59 -64.06 11.74
CA THR A 742 -6.01 -63.29 12.91
C THR A 742 -4.95 -63.32 14.02
N ALA A 743 -4.52 -62.15 14.49
CA ALA A 743 -3.83 -61.94 15.77
C ALA A 743 -4.04 -60.45 16.18
N ASP A 744 -4.64 -60.02 17.29
CA ASP A 744 -4.96 -60.58 18.63
C ASP A 744 -3.95 -60.21 19.75
N VAL A 745 -4.50 -59.53 20.77
CA VAL A 745 -4.00 -59.21 22.14
C VAL A 745 -2.61 -58.57 22.34
N ALA A 746 -2.65 -57.37 22.95
CA ALA A 746 -1.79 -57.01 24.08
C ALA A 746 -2.48 -55.95 24.97
N ASP A 747 -3.05 -56.37 26.11
CA ASP A 747 -3.37 -55.47 27.24
C ASP A 747 -2.09 -55.03 27.95
N GLU A 748 -2.07 -53.84 28.57
CA GLU A 748 -1.59 -53.74 29.94
C GLU A 748 -2.18 -52.57 30.74
N ASN A 749 -2.25 -52.76 32.06
CA ASN A 749 -2.84 -51.86 33.05
C ASN A 749 -1.88 -50.69 33.35
N GLY A 750 -2.27 -49.52 33.86
CA GLY A 750 -3.44 -49.19 34.68
C GLY A 750 -3.00 -49.01 36.14
N ALA A 751 -2.98 -47.76 36.65
CA ALA A 751 -2.48 -47.45 37.99
C ALA A 751 -3.18 -46.23 38.63
N THR A 752 -4.07 -46.51 39.59
CA THR A 752 -4.57 -45.52 40.57
C THR A 752 -3.83 -45.68 41.89
N ILE A 753 -3.54 -44.56 42.59
CA ILE A 753 -3.12 -44.57 44.00
C ILE A 753 -3.82 -43.43 44.74
N ASP A 754 -4.39 -43.74 45.90
CA ASP A 754 -5.16 -42.82 46.76
C ASP A 754 -4.36 -42.28 47.95
N ALA A 755 -4.60 -40.99 48.25
CA ALA A 755 -4.80 -40.40 49.60
C ALA A 755 -3.70 -40.37 50.70
N GLU A 756 -4.02 -39.56 51.73
CA GLU A 756 -3.51 -39.54 53.12
C GLU A 756 -2.11 -38.97 53.46
N THR A 757 -1.87 -38.22 54.56
CA THR A 757 -2.70 -37.30 55.41
C THR A 757 -1.79 -36.44 56.36
N ASN A 758 -2.28 -35.28 56.82
CA ASN A 758 -1.98 -34.58 58.11
C ASN A 758 -0.61 -33.90 58.44
N GLY A 759 -0.70 -32.73 59.13
CA GLY A 759 0.34 -32.12 60.01
C GLY A 759 1.25 -31.05 59.35
N ALA A 760 1.14 -29.72 59.52
CA ALA A 760 0.66 -28.81 60.59
C ALA A 760 1.68 -28.46 61.71
N GLU A 761 2.28 -27.27 61.65
CA GLU A 761 2.60 -26.35 62.78
C GLU A 761 2.98 -24.95 62.23
N ASP A 762 2.88 -23.90 63.08
CA ASP A 762 2.75 -22.49 62.66
C ASP A 762 4.09 -21.69 62.58
N THR A 763 4.09 -20.58 61.83
CA THR A 763 4.62 -19.28 62.31
C THR A 763 4.13 -18.09 61.46
N GLU A 764 3.97 -16.93 62.11
CA GLU A 764 3.43 -15.70 61.51
C GLU A 764 4.45 -14.92 60.67
N THR A 765 4.01 -14.30 59.56
CA THR A 765 4.39 -12.90 59.26
C THR A 765 3.31 -12.24 58.37
N GLU A 766 3.06 -10.96 58.59
CA GLU A 766 2.00 -10.15 57.95
C GLU A 766 2.65 -9.05 57.09
N GLU A 767 2.45 -9.03 55.77
CA GLU A 767 2.76 -7.86 54.95
C GLU A 767 1.93 -7.80 53.63
N THR A 768 1.80 -6.59 53.08
CA THR A 768 0.81 -6.15 52.07
C THR A 768 1.01 -6.67 50.64
N PRO A 769 -0.05 -6.71 49.81
CA PRO A 769 0.05 -7.00 48.37
C PRO A 769 0.70 -5.84 47.58
N PRO A 770 1.35 -6.12 46.43
CA PRO A 770 2.00 -5.11 45.59
C PRO A 770 1.01 -4.36 44.67
N GLU A 771 1.35 -3.10 44.35
CA GLU A 771 0.64 -2.26 43.39
C GLU A 771 1.08 -2.53 41.92
N GLU A 772 0.20 -2.20 40.96
CA GLU A 772 0.48 -2.31 39.52
C GLU A 772 1.43 -1.20 39.02
N PRO A 773 2.27 -1.47 37.99
CA PRO A 773 3.17 -0.46 37.44
C PRO A 773 2.44 0.58 36.58
N LEU A 774 2.56 1.85 36.96
CA LEU A 774 2.07 2.99 36.17
C LEU A 774 2.81 3.12 34.83
N GLY A 775 2.07 3.42 33.76
CA GLY A 775 2.63 3.68 32.42
C GLY A 775 3.46 4.97 32.32
N PRO A 776 4.26 5.13 31.25
CA PRO A 776 5.15 6.27 31.07
C PRO A 776 4.39 7.60 30.91
N ALA A 777 4.99 8.69 31.41
CA ALA A 777 4.37 10.01 31.45
C ALA A 777 4.29 10.68 30.07
N ILE A 778 3.18 11.40 29.84
CA ILE A 778 2.99 12.25 28.66
C ILE A 778 3.95 13.45 28.74
N VAL A 779 4.79 13.61 27.73
CA VAL A 779 5.58 14.83 27.53
C VAL A 779 4.66 15.88 26.90
N VAL A 780 4.50 17.02 27.57
CA VAL A 780 3.74 18.17 27.06
C VAL A 780 4.73 19.19 26.48
N ASP A 781 4.39 19.72 25.30
CA ASP A 781 5.18 20.73 24.60
C ASP A 781 5.20 22.07 25.38
N PRO A 782 6.36 22.67 25.67
CA PRO A 782 6.47 23.90 26.45
C PRO A 782 6.01 25.17 25.72
N GLU A 783 5.78 25.18 24.39
CA GLU A 783 5.41 26.42 23.67
C GLU A 783 3.93 26.85 23.81
N LEU A 784 3.13 26.13 24.62
CA LEU A 784 1.69 26.39 24.77
C LEU A 784 1.25 27.07 26.09
N GLU A 785 2.17 27.44 26.99
CA GLU A 785 1.85 28.24 28.19
C GLU A 785 1.52 29.71 27.85
N GLY A 786 0.31 29.98 27.36
CA GLY A 786 -0.18 31.37 27.22
C GLY A 786 -1.58 31.56 26.65
N VAL A 787 -2.09 30.61 25.86
CA VAL A 787 -3.36 30.79 25.13
C VAL A 787 -4.57 30.52 26.03
N ARG A 788 -5.26 31.58 26.46
CA ARG A 788 -6.59 31.44 27.08
C ARG A 788 -7.61 30.99 26.04
N ALA A 789 -8.25 29.85 26.29
CA ALA A 789 -9.45 29.44 25.54
C ALA A 789 -10.57 30.50 25.66
N PRO A 790 -11.31 30.80 24.57
CA PRO A 790 -12.48 31.66 24.62
C PRO A 790 -13.62 31.00 25.40
N PRO A 791 -14.51 31.76 26.06
CA PRO A 791 -15.69 31.21 26.72
C PRO A 791 -16.66 30.62 25.70
N ARG A 792 -17.30 29.50 26.06
CA ARG A 792 -18.43 28.94 25.27
C ARG A 792 -19.57 29.96 25.19
N PRO A 793 -20.28 30.07 24.04
CA PRO A 793 -21.59 30.72 24.02
C PRO A 793 -22.59 29.92 24.87
N GLU A 794 -23.62 30.59 25.39
CA GLU A 794 -24.69 29.94 26.14
C GLU A 794 -25.79 29.39 25.22
N ARG A 795 -26.24 28.17 25.54
CA ARG A 795 -27.34 27.39 24.92
C ARG A 795 -27.01 26.73 23.58
#